data_AF-A0A538J493-F1
#
_entry.id   AF-A0A538J493-F1
#
_cell.length_a   1.000
_cell.length_b   1.000
_cell.length_c   1.000
_cell.angle_alpha   90.00
_cell.angle_beta   90.00
_cell.angle_gamma   90.00
#
_symmetry.space_group_name_H-M   'P 1'
#
loop_
_entity.id
_entity.type
_entity.pdbx_description
1 polymer ?
#
loop_
_entity_poly.entity_id
_entity_poly.type
_entity_poly.pdbx_seq_one_letter_code
_entity_poly.pdbx_strand_id
1 'polypeptide(L)'
;MSDLTNEPLGAGRVETRELDQEVRTSFLDYAMSVIVSRALPDVRDGLKPVHRRVLYAMHEAGLQPNRPTRKSARVVGDVMGNYHPHGDSAIYDALVRLAQPFSMRYPLIDGQGYFGSVDGDPAGAMRYCVAGDTRVATARGTVRIDSIISDAEPESERDIDLDVLDRLGRPVRATKFFHSGEHPALRLRTREGYELVGTVNHPVLCLVDMVGVPLLMWKLLDEVSTGDRVVISRKRREDGRRISDSNRRLAVLLGAFVSEGWFGERRGGFSNCDREYFDSVLEAYDEHVGGPRYVYERIIRSGSLLYELDVQDLAAVRTSPLAFQIAKASAEKEIPEIVWRAPLALKRVFLQSLFEGDGSSSLLPRNSIQISYSTYSDSLARGVQQLLLEFGVVARLCRYAKGEIKVVIGNRRDARLFAAHVGFFGAKQRKLEVALASLPVAPSTRSRDFVPYLTDYVRSESDSGWLRRHNIDRTERWERGGTAILERIESEEVRSVVEPLVSADYFYAEVESVTLGGVQPVYSLRVETDDHSFVTNGFVSHNTECRLSRMATELLRDIDADTVDFEPNYDESRRQPTVLPARFPNLLVNGSSGIAVGMATNIPPHNLGEVVDGIIAMIEDPAIDVERLSQHIKGPDFPTGGSIVGRGGIRDAYRSGRGRIYVRGRAHIEQLRGGKSAIIITELPYGVRKAGEGGVIEKIADLVKAGTLTEVPMSDDALQDHSDKEGMRIYVELKREAVPQVALNKLFKLTPLQTTFGYNAVALVDGVPKTLSLLELIRHYLVYQRDVVTRRSKYELRQAEKRAHVLEGYLKALDSLDAVIALIRAASDTDDARTGLMRDFDLSEIQAQAILDLRLSRLTKLAREEIQAEFNDLQERITELRAILGDPARIDGVIKEELLELKEIYGKSDDRRTEIVQAEDELELEDLIAEEDMVIAITRSNYIKRLPVTTYREQRRGGIGVMGMDLKDEDYIEHLFVASTHDYILFFTNVGKVYRLKVHELPLGSRQSKGRAIQNLLPFRQEEQVRAVVQTRDFKEAEHLVFATKNGVVKKTRMSAYNTPLRSDGIIAIKMRDGDELVGVRHASGTDDILMVSRKGQAIRFHETDVRPMGRDASGVQGMRLRAGDEVIAVNVAHDDADVLVVTENGYGKRTPVRDYPVKGRGGLGVKTVQLTEAKGQLAGSRVVRDGYQV
;
A
#
# COMPACT_ATOMS: atom_id res chain seq x y z
N MET A 1 -21.34 37.69 -18.10
CA MET A 1 -22.30 38.80 -18.04
C MET A 1 -23.09 38.86 -19.34
N SER A 2 -24.36 38.49 -19.26
CA SER A 2 -25.50 39.05 -20.00
C SER A 2 -26.74 38.78 -19.14
N ASP A 3 -27.59 39.77 -18.97
CA ASP A 3 -28.74 39.80 -18.07
C ASP A 3 -29.60 38.53 -18.10
N LEU A 4 -29.66 37.80 -16.99
CA LEU A 4 -30.72 36.82 -16.73
C LEU A 4 -31.19 37.04 -15.29
N THR A 5 -32.29 37.77 -15.17
CA THR A 5 -33.07 37.92 -13.95
C THR A 5 -33.64 36.54 -13.56
N ASN A 6 -33.10 35.95 -12.50
CA ASN A 6 -33.58 34.70 -11.90
C ASN A 6 -34.87 34.95 -11.08
N GLU A 7 -35.97 35.35 -11.74
CA GLU A 7 -37.28 35.31 -11.09
C GLU A 7 -37.90 33.90 -11.26
N PRO A 8 -38.40 33.26 -10.17
CA PRO A 8 -39.04 31.96 -10.26
C PRO A 8 -40.28 32.05 -11.16
N LEU A 9 -40.33 31.21 -12.20
CA LEU A 9 -41.47 31.10 -13.09
C LEU A 9 -42.71 30.62 -12.30
N GLY A 10 -43.75 31.46 -12.25
CA GLY A 10 -45.05 31.07 -11.71
C GLY A 10 -45.64 29.86 -12.44
N ALA A 11 -46.45 29.07 -11.73
CA ALA A 11 -47.06 27.84 -12.24
C ALA A 11 -47.77 28.07 -13.60
N GLY A 12 -47.33 27.32 -14.63
CA GLY A 12 -47.92 27.34 -15.97
C GLY A 12 -47.18 28.17 -17.03
N ARG A 13 -46.05 28.83 -16.71
CA ARG A 13 -45.19 29.45 -17.75
C ARG A 13 -44.21 28.42 -18.33
N VAL A 14 -44.13 28.38 -19.66
CA VAL A 14 -43.14 27.59 -20.41
C VAL A 14 -42.11 28.56 -21.00
N GLU A 15 -40.85 28.42 -20.61
CA GLU A 15 -39.72 29.14 -21.21
C GLU A 15 -39.11 28.26 -22.30
N THR A 16 -39.00 28.79 -23.52
CA THR A 16 -38.33 28.07 -24.62
C THR A 16 -36.83 28.28 -24.47
N ARG A 17 -36.10 27.20 -24.21
CA ARG A 17 -34.62 27.19 -24.18
C ARG A 17 -34.08 26.27 -25.26
N GLU A 18 -33.05 26.74 -25.94
CA GLU A 18 -32.29 25.90 -26.88
C GLU A 18 -31.56 24.80 -26.11
N LEU A 19 -31.66 23.55 -26.58
CA LEU A 19 -31.06 22.40 -25.91
C LEU A 19 -29.55 22.56 -25.74
N ASP A 20 -28.86 23.15 -26.73
CA ASP A 20 -27.42 23.41 -26.66
C ASP A 20 -27.06 24.35 -25.49
N GLN A 21 -27.86 25.40 -25.28
CA GLN A 21 -27.65 26.35 -24.20
C GLN A 21 -27.88 25.70 -22.82
N GLU A 22 -28.94 24.89 -22.69
CA GLU A 22 -29.27 24.21 -21.44
C GLU A 22 -28.22 23.13 -21.10
N VAL A 23 -27.81 22.32 -22.09
CA VAL A 23 -26.77 21.29 -21.92
C VAL A 23 -25.44 21.94 -21.56
N ARG A 24 -25.04 23.04 -22.21
CA ARG A 24 -23.79 23.75 -21.90
C ARG A 24 -23.79 24.33 -20.49
N THR A 25 -24.90 24.94 -20.08
CA THR A 25 -25.03 25.56 -18.74
C THR A 25 -25.02 24.47 -17.67
N SER A 26 -25.86 23.45 -17.80
CA SER A 26 -25.91 22.31 -16.88
C SER A 26 -24.57 21.57 -16.79
N PHE A 27 -23.86 21.37 -17.91
CA PHE A 27 -22.55 20.72 -17.91
C PHE A 27 -21.48 21.59 -17.22
N LEU A 28 -21.46 22.89 -17.46
CA LEU A 28 -20.53 23.82 -16.81
C LEU A 28 -20.77 23.88 -15.30
N ASP A 29 -22.02 23.97 -14.87
CA ASP A 29 -22.39 23.99 -13.44
C ASP A 29 -21.98 22.68 -12.75
N TYR A 30 -22.25 21.54 -13.38
CA TYR A 30 -21.81 20.24 -12.89
C TYR A 30 -20.28 20.14 -12.82
N ALA A 31 -19.58 20.49 -13.89
CA ALA A 31 -18.12 20.40 -13.97
C ALA A 31 -17.44 21.32 -12.94
N MET A 32 -17.87 22.58 -12.84
CA MET A 32 -17.35 23.54 -11.87
C MET A 32 -17.66 23.12 -10.44
N SER A 33 -18.86 22.60 -10.17
CA SER A 33 -19.21 22.05 -8.86
C SER A 33 -18.26 20.92 -8.47
N VAL A 34 -18.02 19.94 -9.34
CA VAL A 34 -17.09 18.82 -9.07
C VAL A 34 -15.64 19.31 -8.89
N ILE A 35 -15.18 20.21 -9.75
CA ILE A 35 -13.82 20.75 -9.73
C ILE A 35 -13.55 21.50 -8.41
N VAL A 36 -14.42 22.45 -8.06
CA VAL A 36 -14.25 23.33 -6.90
C VAL A 36 -14.57 22.62 -5.60
N SER A 37 -15.60 21.76 -5.59
CA SER A 37 -16.09 21.16 -4.34
C SER A 37 -15.35 19.89 -3.92
N ARG A 38 -14.60 19.23 -4.83
CA ARG A 38 -14.04 17.90 -4.57
C ARG A 38 -12.63 17.66 -5.10
N ALA A 39 -12.23 18.26 -6.22
CA ALA A 39 -11.08 17.75 -6.97
C ALA A 39 -9.78 18.54 -6.78
N LEU A 40 -9.84 19.87 -6.77
CA LEU A 40 -8.65 20.74 -6.73
C LEU A 40 -8.50 21.46 -5.38
N PRO A 41 -7.26 21.66 -4.89
CA PRO A 41 -7.00 22.49 -3.72
C PRO A 41 -7.09 23.99 -4.05
N ASP A 42 -7.38 24.81 -3.05
CA ASP A 42 -7.17 26.26 -3.13
C ASP A 42 -5.68 26.58 -3.00
N VAL A 43 -5.17 27.51 -3.81
CA VAL A 43 -3.75 27.87 -3.80
C VAL A 43 -3.28 28.45 -2.46
N ARG A 44 -4.21 29.05 -1.69
CA ARG A 44 -3.91 29.79 -0.46
C ARG A 44 -3.60 28.90 0.74
N ASP A 45 -4.40 27.85 0.95
CA ASP A 45 -4.26 26.91 2.07
C ASP A 45 -3.88 25.48 1.65
N GLY A 46 -3.95 25.18 0.35
CA GLY A 46 -3.66 23.87 -0.20
C GLY A 46 -4.70 22.79 0.11
N LEU A 47 -5.87 23.17 0.63
CA LEU A 47 -6.90 22.25 1.08
C LEU A 47 -8.07 22.20 0.10
N LYS A 48 -8.71 21.03 0.09
CA LYS A 48 -10.03 20.83 -0.54
C LYS A 48 -11.12 21.11 0.48
N PRO A 49 -12.36 21.39 0.06
CA PRO A 49 -13.44 21.71 0.99
C PRO A 49 -13.66 20.66 2.09
N VAL A 50 -13.59 19.36 1.78
CA VAL A 50 -13.72 18.30 2.80
C VAL A 50 -12.61 18.37 3.86
N HIS A 51 -11.36 18.63 3.47
CA HIS A 51 -10.25 18.75 4.41
C HIS A 51 -10.43 19.97 5.33
N ARG A 52 -10.80 21.12 4.75
CA ARG A 52 -11.08 22.35 5.53
C ARG A 52 -12.18 22.13 6.55
N ARG A 53 -13.30 21.54 6.13
CA ARG A 53 -14.46 21.28 6.98
C ARG A 53 -14.11 20.34 8.13
N VAL A 54 -13.30 19.30 7.88
CA VAL A 54 -12.79 18.41 8.94
C VAL A 54 -11.97 19.20 9.96
N LEU A 55 -10.95 19.95 9.52
CA LEU A 55 -10.08 20.69 10.43
C LEU A 55 -10.84 21.78 11.20
N TYR A 56 -11.76 22.49 10.54
CA TYR A 56 -12.58 23.53 11.18
C TYR A 56 -13.57 22.96 12.20
N ALA A 57 -14.27 21.87 11.88
CA ALA A 57 -15.16 21.21 12.83
C ALA A 57 -14.40 20.70 14.06
N MET A 58 -13.19 20.16 13.87
CA MET A 58 -12.32 19.75 14.99
C MET A 58 -11.87 20.94 15.84
N HIS A 59 -11.63 22.10 15.21
CA HIS A 59 -11.29 23.35 15.89
C HIS A 59 -12.43 23.84 16.77
N GLU A 60 -13.65 23.94 16.22
CA GLU A 60 -14.85 24.35 16.97
C GLU A 60 -15.17 23.39 18.11
N ALA A 61 -14.95 22.09 17.91
CA ALA A 61 -15.12 21.07 18.95
C ALA A 61 -14.00 21.12 20.02
N GLY A 62 -13.01 22.01 19.88
CA GLY A 62 -11.93 22.18 20.84
C GLY A 62 -10.94 21.01 20.90
N LEU A 63 -10.79 20.25 19.81
CA LEU A 63 -9.94 19.05 19.73
C LEU A 63 -8.46 19.38 19.54
N GLN A 64 -7.94 20.20 20.44
CA GLN A 64 -6.58 20.71 20.42
C GLN A 64 -5.54 19.61 20.74
N PRO A 65 -4.27 19.78 20.32
CA PRO A 65 -3.21 18.77 20.55
C PRO A 65 -2.93 18.47 22.03
N ASN A 66 -3.26 19.39 22.93
CA ASN A 66 -3.12 19.23 24.38
C ASN A 66 -4.36 18.62 25.06
N ARG A 67 -5.40 18.27 24.28
CA ARG A 67 -6.63 17.63 24.76
C ARG A 67 -6.64 16.13 24.43
N PRO A 68 -7.45 15.32 25.15
CA PRO A 68 -7.66 13.93 24.80
C PRO A 68 -8.23 13.77 23.38
N THR A 69 -7.89 12.65 22.75
CA THR A 69 -8.50 12.21 21.48
C THR A 69 -10.00 11.97 21.64
N ARG A 70 -10.75 12.13 20.54
CA ARG A 70 -12.16 11.78 20.43
C ARG A 70 -12.35 10.71 19.36
N LYS A 71 -13.43 9.93 19.44
CA LYS A 71 -13.77 8.97 18.38
C LYS A 71 -13.85 9.68 17.03
N SER A 72 -13.24 9.10 16.01
CA SER A 72 -13.22 9.68 14.66
C SER A 72 -14.64 9.90 14.12
N ALA A 73 -15.60 9.06 14.52
CA ALA A 73 -17.00 9.24 14.13
C ALA A 73 -17.70 10.44 14.75
N ARG A 74 -17.25 10.91 15.92
CA ARG A 74 -17.78 12.15 16.46
C ARG A 74 -17.42 13.30 15.53
N VAL A 75 -16.15 13.37 15.12
CA VAL A 75 -15.66 14.35 14.16
C VAL A 75 -16.40 14.21 12.82
N VAL A 76 -16.50 12.99 12.28
CA VAL A 76 -17.22 12.76 11.01
C VAL A 76 -18.69 13.16 11.12
N GLY A 77 -19.37 12.83 12.23
CA GLY A 77 -20.75 13.22 12.48
C GLY A 77 -20.94 14.74 12.59
N ASP A 78 -20.05 15.43 13.30
CA ASP A 78 -20.07 16.89 13.41
C ASP A 78 -19.82 17.56 12.05
N VAL A 79 -18.91 17.03 11.23
CA VAL A 79 -18.67 17.53 9.87
C VAL A 79 -19.88 17.25 8.98
N MET A 80 -20.44 16.05 9.04
CA MET A 80 -21.57 15.64 8.22
C MET A 80 -22.82 16.48 8.52
N GLY A 81 -23.13 16.65 9.81
CA GLY A 81 -24.34 17.35 10.26
C GLY A 81 -24.28 18.87 10.16
N ASN A 82 -23.08 19.47 10.10
CA ASN A 82 -22.94 20.93 10.08
C ASN A 82 -22.36 21.48 8.77
N TYR A 83 -21.52 20.74 8.05
CA TYR A 83 -20.70 21.29 6.96
C TYR A 83 -20.70 20.50 5.65
N HIS A 84 -20.87 19.18 5.71
CA HIS A 84 -20.70 18.30 4.55
C HIS A 84 -21.81 17.23 4.49
N PRO A 85 -23.00 17.54 3.92
CA PRO A 85 -24.15 16.64 3.90
C PRO A 85 -24.00 15.52 2.85
N HIS A 86 -22.92 14.77 2.94
CA HIS A 86 -22.56 13.64 2.08
C HIS A 86 -22.17 12.44 2.95
N GLY A 87 -22.01 11.28 2.32
CA GLY A 87 -21.66 10.05 3.01
C GLY A 87 -20.45 10.19 3.93
N ASP A 88 -20.55 9.56 5.09
CA ASP A 88 -19.55 9.45 6.13
C ASP A 88 -18.21 8.91 5.63
N SER A 89 -18.24 7.95 4.70
CA SER A 89 -17.05 7.36 4.07
C SER A 89 -16.12 8.40 3.47
N ALA A 90 -16.63 9.39 2.72
CA ALA A 90 -15.81 10.41 2.07
C ALA A 90 -15.12 11.35 3.09
N ILE A 91 -15.80 11.66 4.18
CA ILE A 91 -15.27 12.49 5.28
C ILE A 91 -14.21 11.69 6.04
N TYR A 92 -14.50 10.41 6.30
CA TYR A 92 -13.58 9.54 7.03
C TYR A 92 -12.30 9.26 6.24
N ASP A 93 -12.41 9.00 4.94
CA ASP A 93 -11.28 8.85 4.03
C ASP A 93 -10.36 10.08 4.02
N ALA A 94 -10.94 11.27 4.03
CA ALA A 94 -10.21 12.52 4.15
C ALA A 94 -9.50 12.61 5.51
N LEU A 95 -10.21 12.35 6.61
CA LEU A 95 -9.67 12.35 7.97
C LEU A 95 -8.49 11.38 8.11
N VAL A 96 -8.64 10.16 7.59
CA VAL A 96 -7.61 9.11 7.63
C VAL A 96 -6.35 9.54 6.89
N ARG A 97 -6.48 10.05 5.65
CA ARG A 97 -5.33 10.52 4.87
C ARG A 97 -4.59 11.67 5.56
N LEU A 98 -5.31 12.57 6.24
CA LEU A 98 -4.73 13.65 7.03
C LEU A 98 -3.94 13.16 8.26
N ALA A 99 -4.18 11.93 8.73
CA ALA A 99 -3.51 11.31 9.87
C ALA A 99 -2.35 10.37 9.47
N GLN A 100 -2.35 9.84 8.24
CA GLN A 100 -1.38 8.84 7.79
C GLN A 100 0.03 9.44 7.57
N PRO A 101 1.07 8.96 8.27
CA PRO A 101 2.43 9.50 8.16
C PRO A 101 3.14 9.12 6.85
N PHE A 102 2.61 8.15 6.11
CA PHE A 102 3.07 7.76 4.77
C PHE A 102 2.31 8.47 3.64
N SER A 103 1.17 9.12 3.94
CA SER A 103 0.38 9.90 2.99
C SER A 103 0.75 11.38 3.05
N MET A 104 0.88 11.94 4.24
CA MET A 104 1.20 13.35 4.48
C MET A 104 2.63 13.50 5.00
N ARG A 105 3.39 14.44 4.45
CA ARG A 105 4.75 14.76 4.94
C ARG A 105 4.72 15.36 6.35
N TYR A 106 3.66 16.12 6.66
CA TYR A 106 3.33 16.69 7.96
C TYR A 106 1.84 16.42 8.24
N PRO A 107 1.52 15.33 8.97
CA PRO A 107 0.16 14.98 9.32
C PRO A 107 -0.58 16.15 10.00
N LEU A 108 -1.81 16.39 9.55
CA LEU A 108 -2.66 17.46 10.09
C LEU A 108 -3.58 16.93 11.21
N ILE A 109 -3.81 15.61 11.24
CA ILE A 109 -4.57 14.95 12.29
C ILE A 109 -3.64 14.01 13.06
N ASP A 110 -3.76 14.04 14.38
CA ASP A 110 -3.12 13.09 15.29
C ASP A 110 -4.12 11.95 15.57
N GLY A 111 -3.88 10.81 14.94
CA GLY A 111 -4.73 9.62 15.02
C GLY A 111 -4.24 8.63 16.07
N GLN A 112 -5.15 8.12 16.90
CA GLN A 112 -4.92 7.01 17.81
C GLN A 112 -5.72 5.77 17.37
N GLY A 113 -5.02 4.67 17.17
CA GLY A 113 -5.56 3.42 16.63
C GLY A 113 -5.06 3.13 15.22
N TYR A 114 -5.70 2.20 14.53
CA TYR A 114 -5.25 1.75 13.21
C TYR A 114 -5.76 2.65 12.08
N PHE A 115 -4.88 3.47 11.51
CA PHE A 115 -5.17 4.38 10.38
C PHE A 115 -4.70 3.83 9.02
N GLY A 116 -4.59 2.50 8.91
CA GLY A 116 -4.13 1.80 7.70
C GLY A 116 -2.61 1.65 7.63
N SER A 117 -2.12 0.98 6.58
CA SER A 117 -0.70 0.67 6.40
C SER A 117 -0.21 1.01 4.98
N VAL A 118 1.11 1.03 4.79
CA VAL A 118 1.76 1.13 3.46
C VAL A 118 1.50 -0.13 2.62
N ASP A 119 1.03 -1.20 3.26
CA ASP A 119 0.77 -2.50 2.64
C ASP A 119 -0.56 -2.52 1.88
N GLY A 120 -1.34 -1.44 2.02
CA GLY A 120 -2.64 -1.28 1.37
C GLY A 120 -3.83 -1.60 2.28
N ASP A 121 -3.58 -1.88 3.56
CA ASP A 121 -4.66 -2.13 4.52
C ASP A 121 -5.47 -0.85 4.79
N PRO A 122 -6.82 -0.92 4.76
CA PRO A 122 -7.66 0.22 5.08
C PRO A 122 -7.55 0.59 6.56
N ALA A 123 -7.85 1.85 6.91
CA ALA A 123 -7.99 2.23 8.31
C ALA A 123 -9.13 1.47 8.99
N GLY A 124 -8.98 1.20 10.29
CA GLY A 124 -10.13 0.79 11.10
C GLY A 124 -11.21 1.88 11.03
N ALA A 125 -12.48 1.55 11.11
CA ALA A 125 -13.58 2.49 11.02
C ALA A 125 -13.70 3.44 12.23
N MET A 126 -14.51 4.47 11.99
CA MET A 126 -14.62 5.68 12.78
C MET A 126 -15.45 5.55 14.08
N ARG A 127 -16.42 4.64 14.11
CA ARG A 127 -17.28 4.27 15.25
C ARG A 127 -17.55 2.80 15.12
N TYR A 128 -17.43 2.06 16.21
CA TYR A 128 -17.90 0.69 16.20
C TYR A 128 -18.67 0.46 17.47
N CYS A 129 -19.93 0.10 17.31
CA CYS A 129 -20.78 -0.13 18.45
C CYS A 129 -21.51 -1.46 18.26
N VAL A 130 -21.44 -2.30 19.29
CA VAL A 130 -22.16 -3.57 19.36
C VAL A 130 -23.45 -3.38 20.14
N ALA A 131 -24.45 -4.22 19.89
CA ALA A 131 -25.70 -4.21 20.63
C ALA A 131 -25.48 -4.45 22.13
N GLY A 132 -26.36 -3.91 22.98
CA GLY A 132 -26.23 -3.99 24.44
C GLY A 132 -26.18 -5.40 25.03
N ASP A 133 -26.80 -6.39 24.38
CA ASP A 133 -26.74 -7.80 24.76
C ASP A 133 -25.40 -8.48 24.47
N THR A 134 -24.50 -7.80 23.75
CA THR A 134 -23.17 -8.32 23.39
C THR A 134 -22.32 -8.53 24.63
N ARG A 135 -21.75 -9.74 24.73
CA ARG A 135 -20.94 -10.21 25.85
C ARG A 135 -19.46 -9.90 25.62
N VAL A 136 -18.90 -9.04 26.46
CA VAL A 136 -17.47 -8.71 26.48
C VAL A 136 -16.71 -9.71 27.35
N ALA A 137 -15.66 -10.29 26.80
CA ALA A 137 -14.76 -11.17 27.52
C ALA A 137 -13.84 -10.37 28.46
N THR A 138 -13.88 -10.67 29.76
CA THR A 138 -13.01 -10.06 30.78
C THR A 138 -12.10 -11.09 31.43
N ALA A 139 -11.06 -10.61 32.12
CA ALA A 139 -10.17 -11.48 32.90
C ALA A 139 -10.89 -12.18 34.07
N ARG A 140 -12.06 -11.70 34.49
CA ARG A 140 -12.80 -12.20 35.67
C ARG A 140 -14.15 -12.84 35.33
N GLY A 141 -14.47 -13.00 34.04
CA GLY A 141 -15.75 -13.54 33.60
C GLY A 141 -16.20 -12.89 32.30
N THR A 142 -17.48 -12.92 32.02
CA THR A 142 -18.05 -12.36 30.80
C THR A 142 -19.23 -11.49 31.19
N VAL A 143 -19.27 -10.26 30.70
CA VAL A 143 -20.28 -9.26 31.08
C VAL A 143 -21.01 -8.76 29.84
N ARG A 144 -22.29 -8.42 29.95
CA ARG A 144 -22.94 -7.67 28.86
C ARG A 144 -22.36 -6.27 28.82
N ILE A 145 -22.15 -5.75 27.63
CA ILE A 145 -21.58 -4.43 27.46
C ILE A 145 -22.45 -3.35 28.11
N ASP A 146 -23.78 -3.43 27.97
CA ASP A 146 -24.71 -2.48 28.60
C ASP A 146 -24.73 -2.56 30.14
N SER A 147 -24.33 -3.69 30.70
CA SER A 147 -24.26 -3.91 32.15
C SER A 147 -22.96 -3.43 32.79
N ILE A 148 -21.97 -2.97 32.00
CA ILE A 148 -20.70 -2.44 32.53
C ILE A 148 -20.98 -1.14 33.31
N ILE A 149 -21.80 -0.26 32.75
CA ILE A 149 -22.37 0.92 33.42
C ILE A 149 -23.84 1.00 33.04
N SER A 150 -24.70 0.48 33.92
CA SER A 150 -26.13 0.34 33.65
C SER A 150 -26.91 1.66 33.60
N ASP A 151 -26.36 2.73 34.18
CA ASP A 151 -26.94 4.07 34.29
C ASP A 151 -26.26 5.09 33.35
N ALA A 152 -25.54 4.61 32.32
CA ALA A 152 -24.96 5.49 31.31
C ALA A 152 -26.04 6.08 30.42
N GLU A 153 -26.11 7.41 30.35
CA GLU A 153 -27.02 8.14 29.47
C GLU A 153 -26.69 7.88 27.99
N PRO A 154 -27.67 7.93 27.07
CA PRO A 154 -27.41 7.93 25.64
C PRO A 154 -26.44 9.03 25.20
N GLU A 155 -25.59 8.74 24.21
CA GLU A 155 -24.55 9.64 23.70
C GLU A 155 -23.57 10.13 24.78
N SER A 156 -23.19 9.24 25.72
CA SER A 156 -22.24 9.53 26.80
C SER A 156 -20.98 8.67 26.75
N GLU A 157 -19.93 9.19 27.40
CA GLU A 157 -18.70 8.45 27.70
C GLU A 157 -18.45 8.46 29.22
N ARG A 158 -17.89 7.36 29.73
CA ARG A 158 -17.52 7.22 31.14
C ARG A 158 -16.15 6.57 31.24
N ASP A 159 -15.34 7.06 32.17
CA ASP A 159 -14.07 6.40 32.49
C ASP A 159 -14.37 5.08 33.22
N ILE A 160 -13.62 4.05 32.86
CA ILE A 160 -13.70 2.72 33.48
C ILE A 160 -12.30 2.19 33.74
N ASP A 161 -12.22 1.19 34.62
CA ASP A 161 -11.01 0.39 34.82
C ASP A 161 -11.39 -1.09 34.78
N LEU A 162 -11.39 -1.66 33.58
CA LEU A 162 -11.88 -3.03 33.33
C LEU A 162 -10.89 -3.82 32.48
N ASP A 163 -10.41 -4.95 32.99
CA ASP A 163 -9.56 -5.86 32.22
C ASP A 163 -10.38 -6.68 31.23
N VAL A 164 -10.30 -6.37 29.95
CA VAL A 164 -10.91 -7.12 28.84
C VAL A 164 -9.88 -8.03 28.17
N LEU A 165 -10.33 -8.99 27.35
CA LEU A 165 -9.42 -9.85 26.58
C LEU A 165 -9.24 -9.31 25.15
N ASP A 166 -7.99 -9.13 24.72
CA ASP A 166 -7.65 -8.75 23.34
C ASP A 166 -7.83 -9.90 22.34
N ARG A 167 -7.53 -9.66 21.05
CA ARG A 167 -7.63 -10.71 20.02
C ARG A 167 -6.77 -11.94 20.27
N LEU A 168 -5.69 -11.81 21.04
CA LEU A 168 -4.78 -12.90 21.43
C LEU A 168 -5.16 -13.51 22.79
N GLY A 169 -6.32 -13.13 23.35
CA GLY A 169 -6.84 -13.56 24.64
C GLY A 169 -6.04 -13.08 25.84
N ARG A 170 -5.21 -12.04 25.68
CA ARG A 170 -4.42 -11.44 26.76
C ARG A 170 -5.27 -10.42 27.52
N PRO A 171 -5.19 -10.37 28.86
CA PRO A 171 -5.82 -9.30 29.64
C PRO A 171 -5.23 -7.93 29.30
N VAL A 172 -6.08 -6.99 28.95
CA VAL A 172 -5.73 -5.62 28.55
C VAL A 172 -6.72 -4.63 29.16
N ARG A 173 -6.24 -3.43 29.48
CA ARG A 173 -7.04 -2.45 30.22
C ARG A 173 -8.00 -1.72 29.29
N ALA A 174 -9.29 -1.74 29.61
CA ALA A 174 -10.28 -0.85 29.03
C ALA A 174 -10.42 0.40 29.92
N THR A 175 -10.27 1.58 29.32
CA THR A 175 -10.23 2.88 30.02
C THR A 175 -11.46 3.74 29.82
N LYS A 176 -12.22 3.51 28.73
CA LYS A 176 -13.47 4.23 28.49
C LYS A 176 -14.59 3.30 28.05
N PHE A 177 -15.78 3.60 28.54
CA PHE A 177 -17.06 3.05 28.12
C PHE A 177 -17.82 4.09 27.32
N PHE A 178 -18.44 3.68 26.21
CA PHE A 178 -19.24 4.55 25.35
C PHE A 178 -20.66 4.00 25.21
N HIS A 179 -21.66 4.81 25.55
CA HIS A 179 -23.06 4.59 25.19
C HIS A 179 -23.38 5.47 23.98
N SER A 180 -23.49 4.87 22.81
CA SER A 180 -23.59 5.59 21.53
C SER A 180 -25.02 5.86 21.07
N GLY A 181 -26.02 5.67 21.93
CA GLY A 181 -27.42 5.96 21.58
C GLY A 181 -27.97 4.93 20.59
N GLU A 182 -29.09 5.25 19.94
CA GLU A 182 -29.76 4.34 19.01
C GLU A 182 -29.24 4.44 17.58
N HIS A 183 -28.79 3.31 17.01
CA HIS A 183 -28.24 3.26 15.65
C HIS A 183 -28.78 2.06 14.86
N PRO A 184 -28.91 2.17 13.53
CA PRO A 184 -29.17 1.02 12.66
C PRO A 184 -28.05 -0.02 12.81
N ALA A 185 -28.42 -1.27 13.08
CA ALA A 185 -27.50 -2.39 13.25
C ALA A 185 -27.71 -3.48 12.19
N LEU A 186 -26.65 -4.23 11.92
CA LEU A 186 -26.66 -5.49 11.17
C LEU A 186 -26.42 -6.65 12.13
N ARG A 187 -27.09 -7.78 11.84
CA ARG A 187 -26.90 -9.06 12.52
C ARG A 187 -26.15 -10.01 11.59
N LEU A 188 -24.94 -10.37 11.99
CA LEU A 188 -24.15 -11.41 11.36
C LEU A 188 -24.41 -12.75 12.05
N ARG A 189 -24.66 -13.81 11.27
CA ARG A 189 -24.82 -15.19 11.74
C ARG A 189 -23.89 -16.14 10.98
N THR A 190 -23.23 -17.04 11.71
CA THR A 190 -22.39 -18.11 11.15
C THR A 190 -23.15 -19.43 11.01
N ARG A 191 -22.66 -20.37 10.19
CA ARG A 191 -23.26 -21.71 9.99
C ARG A 191 -23.35 -22.57 11.25
N GLU A 192 -22.50 -22.31 12.22
CA GLU A 192 -22.50 -22.96 13.53
C GLU A 192 -23.55 -22.35 14.46
N GLY A 193 -23.98 -21.11 14.21
CA GLY A 193 -24.98 -20.39 15.01
C GLY A 193 -24.42 -19.26 15.89
N TYR A 194 -23.12 -18.95 15.80
CA TYR A 194 -22.56 -17.74 16.45
C TYR A 194 -23.09 -16.48 15.79
N GLU A 195 -23.39 -15.47 16.60
CA GLU A 195 -23.99 -14.20 16.17
C GLU A 195 -23.31 -12.98 16.78
N LEU A 196 -23.24 -11.92 15.98
CA LEU A 196 -22.85 -10.58 16.41
C LEU A 196 -23.84 -9.57 15.84
N VAL A 197 -24.25 -8.61 16.66
CA VAL A 197 -25.08 -7.47 16.24
C VAL A 197 -24.30 -6.19 16.49
N GLY A 198 -24.08 -5.40 15.45
CA GLY A 198 -23.35 -4.15 15.53
C GLY A 198 -23.75 -3.18 14.43
N THR A 199 -23.26 -1.95 14.50
CA THR A 199 -23.49 -0.94 13.45
C THR A 199 -22.97 -1.41 12.09
N VAL A 200 -23.50 -0.85 10.99
CA VAL A 200 -23.09 -1.22 9.61
C VAL A 200 -21.58 -1.19 9.41
N ASN A 201 -20.93 -0.23 10.05
CA ASN A 201 -19.49 -0.05 9.98
C ASN A 201 -18.73 -0.84 11.04
N HIS A 202 -19.32 -1.70 11.88
CA HIS A 202 -18.59 -2.50 12.90
C HIS A 202 -17.61 -3.49 12.24
N PRO A 203 -16.35 -3.65 12.71
CA PRO A 203 -15.38 -4.50 12.03
C PRO A 203 -15.43 -5.90 12.62
N VAL A 204 -15.23 -6.90 11.77
CA VAL A 204 -14.97 -8.26 12.22
C VAL A 204 -13.72 -8.77 11.53
N LEU A 205 -12.88 -9.45 12.30
CA LEU A 205 -11.68 -10.07 11.77
C LEU A 205 -12.09 -11.25 10.88
N CYS A 206 -11.64 -11.26 9.64
CA CYS A 206 -11.93 -12.26 8.63
C CYS A 206 -10.65 -12.93 8.12
N LEU A 207 -10.74 -14.18 7.71
CA LEU A 207 -9.70 -14.85 6.93
C LEU A 207 -10.04 -14.70 5.45
N VAL A 208 -9.18 -14.00 4.72
CA VAL A 208 -9.34 -13.71 3.30
C VAL A 208 -8.23 -14.39 2.51
N ASP A 209 -8.57 -14.89 1.33
CA ASP A 209 -7.60 -15.35 0.35
C ASP A 209 -7.17 -14.17 -0.53
N MET A 210 -5.93 -13.71 -0.37
CA MET A 210 -5.34 -12.62 -1.15
C MET A 210 -4.35 -13.22 -2.14
N VAL A 211 -4.83 -13.51 -3.36
CA VAL A 211 -4.01 -14.05 -4.47
C VAL A 211 -3.31 -15.37 -4.08
N GLY A 212 -3.99 -16.24 -3.35
CA GLY A 212 -3.47 -17.53 -2.89
C GLY A 212 -2.86 -17.49 -1.48
N VAL A 213 -2.76 -16.32 -0.84
CA VAL A 213 -2.21 -16.16 0.51
C VAL A 213 -3.34 -15.96 1.54
N PRO A 214 -3.50 -16.85 2.54
CA PRO A 214 -4.46 -16.66 3.62
C PRO A 214 -4.00 -15.55 4.58
N LEU A 215 -4.76 -14.46 4.67
CA LEU A 215 -4.46 -13.34 5.57
C LEU A 215 -5.63 -13.01 6.48
N LEU A 216 -5.32 -12.61 7.71
CA LEU A 216 -6.29 -12.03 8.64
C LEU A 216 -6.50 -10.55 8.29
N MET A 217 -7.69 -10.21 7.84
CA MET A 217 -8.07 -8.85 7.46
C MET A 217 -9.33 -8.40 8.18
N TRP A 218 -9.40 -7.12 8.50
CA TRP A 218 -10.62 -6.52 9.03
C TRP A 218 -11.59 -6.23 7.89
N LYS A 219 -12.84 -6.68 8.03
CA LYS A 219 -13.95 -6.29 7.16
C LYS A 219 -15.05 -5.63 7.98
N LEU A 220 -15.71 -4.63 7.42
CA LEU A 220 -16.89 -4.03 8.04
C LEU A 220 -18.11 -4.97 7.92
N LEU A 221 -19.08 -4.87 8.84
CA LEU A 221 -20.26 -5.73 8.81
C LEU A 221 -21.08 -5.58 7.51
N ASP A 222 -21.05 -4.42 6.86
CA ASP A 222 -21.69 -4.18 5.56
C ASP A 222 -20.91 -4.75 4.36
N GLU A 223 -19.60 -4.95 4.50
CA GLU A 223 -18.73 -5.60 3.50
C GLU A 223 -18.74 -7.13 3.61
N VAL A 224 -19.18 -7.67 4.75
CA VAL A 224 -19.24 -9.11 4.99
C VAL A 224 -20.42 -9.72 4.22
N SER A 225 -20.13 -10.77 3.46
CA SER A 225 -21.09 -11.49 2.65
C SER A 225 -21.21 -12.96 3.07
N THR A 226 -22.32 -13.61 2.69
CA THR A 226 -22.49 -15.06 2.87
C THR A 226 -21.33 -15.82 2.20
N GLY A 227 -20.71 -16.75 2.93
CA GLY A 227 -19.55 -17.53 2.48
C GLY A 227 -18.20 -17.01 2.99
N ASP A 228 -18.13 -15.76 3.45
CA ASP A 228 -16.93 -15.20 4.08
C ASP A 228 -16.52 -16.00 5.33
N ARG A 229 -15.24 -15.94 5.69
CA ARG A 229 -14.68 -16.63 6.86
C ARG A 229 -14.40 -15.64 7.97
N VAL A 230 -15.25 -15.60 9.00
CA VAL A 230 -15.05 -14.75 10.18
C VAL A 230 -14.29 -15.51 11.26
N VAL A 231 -13.47 -14.78 12.02
CA VAL A 231 -12.68 -15.32 13.11
C VAL A 231 -13.48 -15.31 14.40
N ILE A 232 -13.62 -16.50 15.00
CA ILE A 232 -14.16 -16.70 16.34
C ILE A 232 -13.00 -17.12 17.25
N SER A 233 -12.73 -16.32 18.28
CA SER A 233 -11.80 -16.66 19.35
C SER A 233 -12.35 -17.83 20.17
N ARG A 234 -11.62 -18.93 20.14
CA ARG A 234 -11.82 -20.13 20.97
C ARG A 234 -10.67 -20.33 21.95
N LYS A 235 -9.85 -19.31 22.15
CA LYS A 235 -8.74 -19.36 23.09
C LYS A 235 -9.27 -19.62 24.49
N ARG A 236 -8.81 -20.71 25.09
CA ARG A 236 -9.21 -21.11 26.43
C ARG A 236 -8.76 -20.04 27.41
N ARG A 237 -9.65 -19.66 28.33
CA ARG A 237 -9.30 -18.76 29.43
C ARG A 237 -8.54 -19.52 30.52
N GLU A 238 -7.52 -18.88 31.07
CA GLU A 238 -6.82 -19.35 32.26
C GLU A 238 -7.11 -18.36 33.39
N ASP A 239 -7.91 -18.77 34.40
CA ASP A 239 -8.15 -17.90 35.57
C ASP A 239 -7.47 -18.41 36.86
N GLY A 240 -6.95 -19.65 36.87
CA GLY A 240 -6.21 -20.24 37.99
C GLY A 240 -6.96 -20.35 39.33
N ARG A 241 -8.21 -19.91 39.43
CA ARG A 241 -8.94 -19.75 40.70
C ARG A 241 -9.61 -21.05 41.10
N ARG A 242 -9.30 -21.51 42.31
CA ARG A 242 -10.09 -22.56 42.99
C ARG A 242 -11.38 -21.94 43.50
N ILE A 243 -12.50 -22.66 43.35
CA ILE A 243 -13.77 -22.31 43.97
C ILE A 243 -13.96 -23.11 45.26
N SER A 244 -14.65 -22.52 46.24
CA SER A 244 -15.06 -23.21 47.46
C SER A 244 -16.07 -24.32 47.17
N ASP A 245 -16.20 -25.28 48.08
CA ASP A 245 -17.20 -26.35 47.99
C ASP A 245 -18.63 -25.80 47.94
N SER A 246 -18.89 -24.72 48.67
CA SER A 246 -20.16 -24.00 48.62
C SER A 246 -20.48 -23.46 47.21
N ASN A 247 -19.50 -22.81 46.56
CA ASN A 247 -19.66 -22.32 45.17
C ASN A 247 -19.77 -23.47 44.16
N ARG A 248 -19.12 -24.62 44.42
CA ARG A 248 -19.29 -25.83 43.62
C ARG A 248 -20.72 -26.35 43.73
N ARG A 249 -21.29 -26.45 44.93
CA ARG A 249 -22.69 -26.85 45.15
C ARG A 249 -23.66 -25.86 44.52
N LEU A 250 -23.41 -24.55 44.63
CA LEU A 250 -24.21 -23.53 43.97
C LEU A 250 -24.24 -23.75 42.45
N ALA A 251 -23.11 -24.05 41.82
CA ALA A 251 -23.05 -24.33 40.39
C ALA A 251 -23.84 -25.60 40.00
N VAL A 252 -23.78 -26.65 40.83
CA VAL A 252 -24.60 -27.86 40.67
C VAL A 252 -26.09 -27.52 40.77
N LEU A 253 -26.49 -26.73 41.78
CA LEU A 253 -27.87 -26.30 41.95
C LEU A 253 -28.39 -25.55 40.72
N LEU A 254 -27.63 -24.55 40.26
CA LEU A 254 -27.99 -23.75 39.10
C LEU A 254 -28.10 -24.60 37.83
N GLY A 255 -27.13 -25.49 37.58
CA GLY A 255 -27.13 -26.37 36.40
C GLY A 255 -28.33 -27.31 36.38
N ALA A 256 -28.59 -27.98 37.51
CA ALA A 256 -29.68 -28.93 37.67
C ALA A 256 -31.06 -28.31 37.44
N PHE A 257 -31.29 -27.11 37.99
CA PHE A 257 -32.57 -26.43 37.80
C PHE A 257 -32.72 -25.85 36.39
N VAL A 258 -31.64 -25.40 35.74
CA VAL A 258 -31.70 -24.94 34.35
C VAL A 258 -32.01 -26.12 33.41
N SER A 259 -31.47 -27.31 33.65
CA SER A 259 -31.84 -28.50 32.85
C SER A 259 -33.25 -29.01 33.19
N GLU A 260 -33.36 -29.78 34.27
CA GLU A 260 -34.54 -30.62 34.56
C GLU A 260 -35.46 -30.03 35.64
N GLY A 261 -35.01 -28.98 36.33
CA GLY A 261 -35.85 -28.29 37.31
C GLY A 261 -36.92 -27.42 36.66
N TRP A 262 -37.95 -27.12 37.43
CA TRP A 262 -39.05 -26.24 37.02
C TRP A 262 -39.62 -25.48 38.21
N PHE A 263 -40.08 -24.25 37.96
CA PHE A 263 -40.82 -23.45 38.92
C PHE A 263 -42.03 -22.80 38.24
N GLY A 264 -43.23 -23.17 38.70
CA GLY A 264 -44.44 -22.39 38.44
C GLY A 264 -44.54 -21.20 39.40
N GLU A 265 -45.72 -20.58 39.48
CA GLU A 265 -45.93 -19.44 40.38
C GLU A 265 -45.96 -19.82 41.87
N ARG A 266 -46.36 -21.07 42.18
CA ARG A 266 -46.62 -21.54 43.55
C ARG A 266 -45.90 -22.83 43.95
N ARG A 267 -45.35 -23.57 43.00
CA ARG A 267 -44.72 -24.87 43.21
C ARG A 267 -43.56 -25.02 42.26
N GLY A 268 -42.55 -25.78 42.66
CA GLY A 268 -41.47 -26.20 41.78
C GLY A 268 -40.96 -27.58 42.14
N GLY A 269 -40.03 -28.06 41.35
CA GLY A 269 -39.42 -29.34 41.60
C GLY A 269 -38.24 -29.63 40.69
N PHE A 270 -37.58 -30.73 40.99
CA PHE A 270 -36.47 -31.28 40.23
C PHE A 270 -36.56 -32.80 40.29
N SER A 271 -36.23 -33.50 39.21
CA SER A 271 -36.28 -34.96 39.20
C SER A 271 -35.17 -35.53 38.35
N ASN A 272 -34.54 -36.60 38.83
CA ASN A 272 -33.48 -37.29 38.09
C ASN A 272 -33.45 -38.79 38.43
N CYS A 273 -32.93 -39.62 37.52
CA CYS A 273 -32.80 -41.07 37.72
C CYS A 273 -31.48 -41.51 38.36
N ASP A 274 -30.46 -40.64 38.40
CA ASP A 274 -29.19 -40.89 39.07
C ASP A 274 -29.29 -40.43 40.53
N ARG A 275 -29.14 -41.39 41.46
CA ARG A 275 -29.27 -41.14 42.90
C ARG A 275 -28.17 -40.24 43.43
N GLU A 276 -26.92 -40.47 43.02
CA GLU A 276 -25.77 -39.70 43.53
C GLU A 276 -25.87 -38.24 43.10
N TYR A 277 -26.27 -38.00 41.85
CA TYR A 277 -26.50 -36.65 41.35
C TYR A 277 -27.71 -35.98 42.03
N PHE A 278 -28.82 -36.70 42.19
CA PHE A 278 -30.00 -36.18 42.89
C PHE A 278 -29.69 -35.78 44.34
N ASP A 279 -28.98 -36.63 45.10
CA ASP A 279 -28.58 -36.33 46.47
C ASP A 279 -27.65 -35.10 46.52
N SER A 280 -26.72 -34.95 45.56
CA SER A 280 -25.88 -33.75 45.46
C SER A 280 -26.67 -32.48 45.17
N VAL A 281 -27.76 -32.55 44.39
CA VAL A 281 -28.65 -31.41 44.14
C VAL A 281 -29.48 -31.08 45.39
N LEU A 282 -29.94 -32.10 46.13
CA LEU A 282 -30.63 -31.90 47.40
C LEU A 282 -29.76 -31.20 48.44
N GLU A 283 -28.52 -31.64 48.61
CA GLU A 283 -27.56 -30.97 49.51
C GLU A 283 -27.34 -29.51 49.12
N ALA A 284 -27.18 -29.25 47.80
CA ALA A 284 -27.01 -27.90 47.30
C ALA A 284 -28.27 -27.04 47.47
N TYR A 285 -29.45 -27.63 47.35
CA TYR A 285 -30.74 -26.97 47.59
C TYR A 285 -30.87 -26.60 49.07
N ASP A 286 -30.55 -27.52 49.99
CA ASP A 286 -30.59 -27.26 51.43
C ASP A 286 -29.65 -26.14 51.85
N GLU A 287 -28.46 -26.07 51.24
CA GLU A 287 -27.46 -25.05 51.56
C GLU A 287 -27.83 -23.66 51.01
N HIS A 288 -28.26 -23.57 49.75
CA HIS A 288 -28.42 -22.28 49.05
C HIS A 288 -29.85 -21.77 48.93
N VAL A 289 -30.84 -22.62 49.22
CA VAL A 289 -32.27 -22.27 49.18
C VAL A 289 -32.89 -22.52 50.56
N GLY A 290 -32.75 -23.73 51.08
CA GLY A 290 -33.40 -24.18 52.31
C GLY A 290 -34.93 -24.21 52.19
N GLY A 291 -35.60 -24.09 53.35
CA GLY A 291 -37.06 -24.11 53.46
C GLY A 291 -37.68 -25.52 53.34
N PRO A 292 -39.02 -25.63 53.46
CA PRO A 292 -39.71 -26.91 53.38
C PRO A 292 -39.62 -27.53 51.98
N ARG A 293 -39.19 -28.78 51.91
CA ARG A 293 -39.16 -29.60 50.68
C ARG A 293 -39.58 -31.04 50.94
N TYR A 294 -40.11 -31.70 49.91
CA TYR A 294 -40.52 -33.10 49.95
C TYR A 294 -39.76 -33.92 48.92
N VAL A 295 -39.45 -35.17 49.24
CA VAL A 295 -38.73 -36.10 48.34
C VAL A 295 -39.55 -37.37 48.14
N TYR A 296 -39.67 -37.79 46.90
CA TYR A 296 -40.42 -38.99 46.50
C TYR A 296 -39.59 -39.88 45.58
N GLU A 297 -39.94 -41.16 45.53
CA GLU A 297 -39.37 -42.13 44.60
C GLU A 297 -40.49 -42.84 43.83
N ARG A 298 -40.36 -42.96 42.51
CA ARG A 298 -41.31 -43.73 41.68
C ARG A 298 -40.65 -44.45 40.53
N ILE A 299 -41.18 -45.60 40.14
CA ILE A 299 -40.75 -46.31 38.93
C ILE A 299 -41.46 -45.68 37.72
N ILE A 300 -40.68 -45.17 36.76
CA ILE A 300 -41.21 -44.60 35.51
C ILE A 300 -41.41 -45.68 34.43
N ARG A 301 -42.08 -45.32 33.33
CA ARG A 301 -42.42 -46.25 32.23
C ARG A 301 -41.21 -46.97 31.63
N SER A 302 -40.00 -46.42 31.74
CA SER A 302 -38.76 -47.05 31.28
C SER A 302 -38.26 -48.19 32.19
N GLY A 303 -38.89 -48.40 33.35
CA GLY A 303 -38.43 -49.31 34.40
C GLY A 303 -37.37 -48.71 35.33
N SER A 304 -36.94 -47.47 35.09
CA SER A 304 -35.97 -46.77 35.93
C SER A 304 -36.66 -46.21 37.18
N LEU A 305 -35.92 -46.16 38.30
CA LEU A 305 -36.34 -45.43 39.50
C LEU A 305 -36.07 -43.93 39.29
N LEU A 306 -37.08 -43.10 39.55
CA LEU A 306 -37.00 -41.65 39.47
C LEU A 306 -37.08 -41.07 40.88
N TYR A 307 -36.13 -40.21 41.22
CA TYR A 307 -36.11 -39.44 42.47
C TYR A 307 -36.65 -38.04 42.17
N GLU A 308 -37.59 -37.56 43.00
CA GLU A 308 -38.30 -36.30 42.78
C GLU A 308 -38.22 -35.41 44.01
N LEU A 309 -37.69 -34.20 43.82
CA LEU A 309 -37.76 -33.07 44.75
C LEU A 309 -39.01 -32.26 44.42
N ASP A 310 -39.82 -32.02 45.43
CA ASP A 310 -41.03 -31.22 45.35
C ASP A 310 -40.99 -30.06 46.36
N VAL A 311 -41.14 -28.85 45.84
CA VAL A 311 -41.12 -27.60 46.61
C VAL A 311 -42.50 -26.96 46.51
N GLN A 312 -43.27 -27.08 47.59
CA GLN A 312 -44.66 -26.61 47.65
C GLN A 312 -44.81 -25.16 48.13
N ASP A 313 -43.74 -24.57 48.69
CA ASP A 313 -43.65 -23.17 49.09
C ASP A 313 -42.40 -22.53 48.49
N LEU A 314 -42.60 -21.48 47.67
CA LEU A 314 -41.51 -20.79 46.97
C LEU A 314 -40.96 -19.59 47.75
N ALA A 315 -41.39 -19.32 48.99
CA ALA A 315 -40.88 -18.19 49.77
C ALA A 315 -39.35 -18.17 49.87
N ALA A 316 -38.73 -19.32 50.16
CA ALA A 316 -37.28 -19.47 50.21
C ALA A 316 -36.64 -19.29 48.80
N VAL A 317 -37.24 -19.89 47.76
CA VAL A 317 -36.75 -19.81 46.37
C VAL A 317 -36.74 -18.37 45.86
N ARG A 318 -37.73 -17.55 46.22
CA ARG A 318 -37.85 -16.14 45.79
C ARG A 318 -36.70 -15.26 46.27
N THR A 319 -36.01 -15.66 47.33
CA THR A 319 -34.86 -14.92 47.88
C THR A 319 -33.52 -15.62 47.60
N SER A 320 -33.55 -16.75 46.90
CA SER A 320 -32.36 -17.55 46.60
C SER A 320 -31.81 -17.28 45.19
N PRO A 321 -30.62 -17.81 44.87
CA PRO A 321 -30.06 -17.77 43.52
C PRO A 321 -30.92 -18.44 42.42
N LEU A 322 -31.99 -19.17 42.77
CA LEU A 322 -32.93 -19.78 41.82
C LEU A 322 -34.13 -18.89 41.47
N ALA A 323 -34.26 -17.71 42.08
CA ALA A 323 -35.39 -16.80 41.84
C ALA A 323 -35.60 -16.46 40.36
N PHE A 324 -34.52 -16.41 39.55
CA PHE A 324 -34.57 -16.08 38.12
C PHE A 324 -35.35 -17.10 37.26
N GLN A 325 -35.67 -18.29 37.79
CA GLN A 325 -36.42 -19.33 37.07
C GLN A 325 -37.91 -19.38 37.39
N ILE A 326 -38.36 -18.64 38.40
CA ILE A 326 -39.77 -18.67 38.79
C ILE A 326 -40.64 -18.19 37.63
N ALA A 327 -41.68 -18.97 37.31
CA ALA A 327 -42.64 -18.68 36.25
C ALA A 327 -42.05 -18.56 34.83
N LYS A 328 -40.86 -19.13 34.58
CA LYS A 328 -40.30 -19.24 33.23
C LYS A 328 -40.68 -20.57 32.59
N ALA A 329 -41.23 -20.52 31.37
CA ALA A 329 -41.43 -21.71 30.55
C ALA A 329 -40.08 -22.27 30.05
N SER A 330 -40.07 -23.52 29.58
CA SER A 330 -38.85 -24.15 29.04
C SER A 330 -38.22 -23.37 27.87
N ALA A 331 -39.01 -22.63 27.11
CA ALA A 331 -38.55 -21.78 26.01
C ALA A 331 -37.94 -20.43 26.47
N GLU A 332 -38.13 -20.06 27.74
CA GLU A 332 -37.67 -18.78 28.32
C GLU A 332 -36.49 -18.97 29.28
N LYS A 333 -36.08 -20.22 29.54
CA LYS A 333 -34.89 -20.51 30.35
C LYS A 333 -33.65 -19.86 29.74
N GLU A 334 -32.71 -19.45 30.57
CA GLU A 334 -31.46 -18.82 30.15
C GLU A 334 -30.33 -19.16 31.14
N ILE A 335 -29.10 -18.84 30.75
CA ILE A 335 -27.96 -18.95 31.67
C ILE A 335 -28.02 -17.77 32.63
N PRO A 336 -28.03 -18.00 33.96
CA PRO A 336 -28.13 -16.90 34.92
C PRO A 336 -26.86 -16.04 34.92
N GLU A 337 -27.02 -14.73 35.12
CA GLU A 337 -25.91 -13.75 35.12
C GLU A 337 -24.78 -14.08 36.10
N ILE A 338 -25.11 -14.71 37.23
CA ILE A 338 -24.11 -15.16 38.20
C ILE A 338 -23.10 -16.14 37.57
N VAL A 339 -23.52 -16.99 36.63
CA VAL A 339 -22.64 -17.93 35.93
C VAL A 339 -21.75 -17.19 34.93
N TRP A 340 -22.28 -16.21 34.19
CA TRP A 340 -21.51 -15.41 33.24
C TRP A 340 -20.35 -14.66 33.90
N ARG A 341 -20.62 -14.06 35.07
CA ARG A 341 -19.64 -13.30 35.87
C ARG A 341 -18.72 -14.18 36.72
N ALA A 342 -18.96 -15.49 36.78
CA ALA A 342 -18.21 -16.38 37.64
C ALA A 342 -16.85 -16.79 37.03
N PRO A 343 -15.91 -17.24 37.89
CA PRO A 343 -14.69 -17.93 37.47
C PRO A 343 -14.98 -19.15 36.58
N LEU A 344 -14.02 -19.52 35.73
CA LEU A 344 -14.14 -20.64 34.79
C LEU A 344 -14.41 -21.96 35.51
N ALA A 345 -13.87 -22.14 36.72
CA ALA A 345 -14.12 -23.32 37.54
C ALA A 345 -15.60 -23.48 37.95
N LEU A 346 -16.33 -22.38 38.18
CA LEU A 346 -17.77 -22.40 38.49
C LEU A 346 -18.57 -22.70 37.22
N LYS A 347 -18.25 -22.00 36.12
CA LYS A 347 -18.85 -22.23 34.80
C LYS A 347 -18.74 -23.70 34.37
N ARG A 348 -17.60 -24.33 34.64
CA ARG A 348 -17.36 -25.74 34.38
C ARG A 348 -18.35 -26.63 35.12
N VAL A 349 -18.49 -26.44 36.44
CA VAL A 349 -19.38 -27.26 37.27
C VAL A 349 -20.85 -27.03 36.90
N PHE A 350 -21.21 -25.78 36.57
CA PHE A 350 -22.52 -25.45 36.04
C PHE A 350 -22.82 -26.21 34.74
N LEU A 351 -21.90 -26.16 33.76
CA LEU A 351 -22.06 -26.90 32.50
C LEU A 351 -22.07 -28.42 32.73
N GLN A 352 -21.23 -28.96 33.62
CA GLN A 352 -21.25 -30.39 33.99
C GLN A 352 -22.63 -30.81 34.48
N SER A 353 -23.20 -30.05 35.41
CA SER A 353 -24.53 -30.28 35.97
C SER A 353 -25.64 -30.12 34.93
N LEU A 354 -25.54 -29.10 34.08
CA LEU A 354 -26.49 -28.86 33.00
C LEU A 354 -26.53 -30.04 31.99
N PHE A 355 -25.34 -30.53 31.59
CA PHE A 355 -25.22 -31.69 30.71
C PHE A 355 -25.54 -33.00 31.42
N GLU A 356 -25.41 -33.08 32.74
CA GLU A 356 -25.85 -34.27 33.49
C GLU A 356 -27.36 -34.45 33.44
N GLY A 357 -28.14 -33.36 33.38
CA GLY A 357 -29.57 -33.43 33.10
C GLY A 357 -29.86 -33.78 31.64
N ASP A 358 -29.94 -32.75 30.78
CA ASP A 358 -30.41 -32.89 29.38
C ASP A 358 -29.30 -33.17 28.36
N GLY A 359 -28.09 -33.43 28.83
CA GLY A 359 -26.96 -33.79 27.98
C GLY A 359 -26.86 -35.29 27.71
N SER A 360 -26.37 -35.62 26.53
CA SER A 360 -26.15 -37.00 26.07
C SER A 360 -24.86 -37.13 25.27
N SER A 361 -24.25 -38.30 25.34
CA SER A 361 -23.14 -38.71 24.48
C SER A 361 -23.49 -40.01 23.77
N SER A 362 -23.17 -40.10 22.48
CA SER A 362 -23.47 -41.26 21.64
C SER A 362 -22.39 -41.48 20.59
N LEU A 363 -22.01 -42.75 20.38
CA LEU A 363 -21.21 -43.15 19.23
C LEU A 363 -22.07 -43.09 17.97
N LEU A 364 -21.50 -42.51 16.92
CA LEU A 364 -22.11 -42.40 15.60
C LEU A 364 -21.42 -43.38 14.62
N PRO A 365 -22.07 -43.71 13.49
CA PRO A 365 -21.45 -44.50 12.43
C PRO A 365 -20.10 -43.93 11.98
N ARG A 366 -19.24 -44.77 11.38
CA ARG A 366 -17.88 -44.42 10.92
C ARG A 366 -16.93 -43.96 12.04
N ASN A 367 -17.05 -44.56 13.23
CA ASN A 367 -16.22 -44.26 14.40
C ASN A 367 -16.27 -42.78 14.81
N SER A 368 -17.44 -42.14 14.79
CA SER A 368 -17.57 -40.76 15.25
C SER A 368 -18.27 -40.71 16.61
N ILE A 369 -18.25 -39.55 17.27
CA ILE A 369 -18.95 -39.31 18.52
C ILE A 369 -19.71 -38.00 18.42
N GLN A 370 -20.85 -37.95 19.09
CA GLN A 370 -21.61 -36.72 19.28
C GLN A 370 -21.90 -36.55 20.76
N ILE A 371 -21.70 -35.34 21.25
CA ILE A 371 -22.23 -34.87 22.53
C ILE A 371 -23.29 -33.82 22.19
N SER A 372 -24.46 -33.91 22.81
CA SER A 372 -25.53 -32.95 22.57
C SER A 372 -26.29 -32.59 23.83
N TYR A 373 -26.66 -31.32 23.93
CA TYR A 373 -27.59 -30.76 24.92
C TYR A 373 -28.85 -30.29 24.20
N SER A 374 -30.02 -30.71 24.68
CA SER A 374 -31.31 -30.38 24.10
C SER A 374 -32.03 -29.31 24.90
N THR A 375 -32.61 -28.32 24.24
CA THR A 375 -33.46 -27.30 24.88
C THR A 375 -34.50 -26.74 23.90
N TYR A 376 -35.56 -26.13 24.42
CA TYR A 376 -36.53 -25.35 23.64
C TYR A 376 -36.25 -23.84 23.71
N SER A 377 -35.31 -23.40 24.55
CA SER A 377 -34.93 -22.00 24.67
C SER A 377 -33.79 -21.65 23.72
N ASP A 378 -34.05 -20.66 22.86
CA ASP A 378 -33.04 -20.11 21.97
C ASP A 378 -31.93 -19.36 22.73
N SER A 379 -32.30 -18.61 23.77
CA SER A 379 -31.35 -17.89 24.64
C SER A 379 -30.43 -18.87 25.35
N LEU A 380 -30.99 -19.95 25.91
CA LEU A 380 -30.20 -20.98 26.58
C LEU A 380 -29.28 -21.71 25.60
N ALA A 381 -29.78 -22.08 24.41
CA ALA A 381 -28.96 -22.75 23.40
C ALA A 381 -27.75 -21.90 22.97
N ARG A 382 -27.98 -20.61 22.67
CA ARG A 382 -26.90 -19.65 22.33
C ARG A 382 -25.94 -19.44 23.51
N GLY A 383 -26.47 -19.29 24.72
CA GLY A 383 -25.65 -19.15 25.92
C GLY A 383 -24.77 -20.37 26.18
N VAL A 384 -25.29 -21.59 26.02
CA VAL A 384 -24.52 -22.83 26.21
C VAL A 384 -23.42 -22.94 25.15
N GLN A 385 -23.75 -22.64 23.89
CA GLN A 385 -22.75 -22.60 22.81
C GLN A 385 -21.62 -21.59 23.11
N GLN A 386 -21.96 -20.40 23.59
CA GLN A 386 -20.99 -19.37 23.95
C GLN A 386 -20.14 -19.75 25.18
N LEU A 387 -20.74 -20.34 26.23
CA LEU A 387 -19.96 -20.81 27.39
C LEU A 387 -18.99 -21.93 27.01
N LEU A 388 -19.40 -22.87 26.16
CA LEU A 388 -18.52 -23.93 25.66
C LEU A 388 -17.29 -23.36 24.94
N LEU A 389 -17.45 -22.25 24.22
CA LEU A 389 -16.36 -21.56 23.53
C LEU A 389 -15.28 -21.05 24.50
N GLU A 390 -15.63 -20.64 25.73
CA GLU A 390 -14.64 -20.24 26.76
C GLU A 390 -13.74 -21.42 27.22
N PHE A 391 -14.18 -22.66 26.99
CA PHE A 391 -13.42 -23.89 27.22
C PHE A 391 -12.71 -24.40 25.96
N GLY A 392 -12.74 -23.63 24.87
CA GLY A 392 -12.20 -24.00 23.56
C GLY A 392 -13.02 -25.03 22.79
N VAL A 393 -14.26 -25.30 23.23
CA VAL A 393 -15.16 -26.28 22.63
C VAL A 393 -16.08 -25.57 21.64
N VAL A 394 -15.93 -25.86 20.35
CA VAL A 394 -16.82 -25.33 19.31
C VAL A 394 -18.06 -26.24 19.21
N ALA A 395 -19.24 -25.64 19.28
CA ALA A 395 -20.52 -26.34 19.17
C ALA A 395 -21.38 -25.73 18.07
N ARG A 396 -22.31 -26.53 17.53
CA ARG A 396 -23.26 -26.12 16.51
C ARG A 396 -24.69 -26.14 17.03
N LEU A 397 -25.47 -25.12 16.70
CA LEU A 397 -26.91 -25.11 16.95
C LEU A 397 -27.65 -25.85 15.82
N CYS A 398 -28.39 -26.89 16.16
CA CYS A 398 -29.22 -27.66 15.24
C CYS A 398 -30.69 -27.52 15.64
N ARG A 399 -31.49 -26.87 14.79
CA ARG A 399 -32.92 -26.62 15.04
C ARG A 399 -33.78 -27.70 14.39
N TYR A 400 -34.75 -28.23 15.11
CA TYR A 400 -35.67 -29.28 14.66
C TYR A 400 -37.09 -28.73 14.48
N ALA A 401 -37.87 -29.35 13.59
CA ALA A 401 -39.20 -28.88 13.21
C ALA A 401 -40.21 -28.76 14.37
N LYS A 402 -40.00 -29.50 15.47
CA LYS A 402 -40.85 -29.45 16.68
C LYS A 402 -40.46 -28.35 17.67
N GLY A 403 -39.53 -27.45 17.31
CA GLY A 403 -39.05 -26.36 18.16
C GLY A 403 -37.87 -26.72 19.07
N GLU A 404 -37.43 -27.98 19.10
CA GLU A 404 -36.22 -28.39 19.83
C GLU A 404 -34.97 -27.82 19.16
N ILE A 405 -34.06 -27.29 19.96
CA ILE A 405 -32.74 -26.82 19.58
C ILE A 405 -31.70 -27.70 20.27
N LYS A 406 -30.81 -28.32 19.50
CA LYS A 406 -29.68 -29.07 20.03
C LYS A 406 -28.39 -28.29 19.89
N VAL A 407 -27.66 -28.14 20.99
CA VAL A 407 -26.26 -27.72 20.99
C VAL A 407 -25.42 -28.96 20.78
N VAL A 408 -24.77 -29.07 19.63
CA VAL A 408 -24.11 -30.29 19.16
C VAL A 408 -22.60 -30.10 19.07
N ILE A 409 -21.86 -30.94 19.80
CA ILE A 409 -20.42 -31.10 19.69
C ILE A 409 -20.19 -32.35 18.83
N GLY A 410 -19.93 -32.13 17.53
CA GLY A 410 -19.95 -33.19 16.52
C GLY A 410 -18.58 -33.71 16.09
N ASN A 411 -17.48 -33.05 16.46
CA ASN A 411 -16.13 -33.47 16.09
C ASN A 411 -15.37 -34.05 17.30
N ARG A 412 -14.41 -34.94 17.03
CA ARG A 412 -13.68 -35.69 18.06
C ARG A 412 -12.79 -34.80 18.92
N ARG A 413 -12.17 -33.77 18.34
CA ARG A 413 -11.32 -32.80 19.06
C ARG A 413 -12.10 -32.14 20.17
N ASP A 414 -13.22 -31.52 19.82
CA ASP A 414 -14.05 -30.78 20.75
C ASP A 414 -14.77 -31.72 21.73
N ALA A 415 -15.07 -32.97 21.34
CA ALA A 415 -15.54 -33.99 22.27
C ALA A 415 -14.47 -34.36 23.33
N ARG A 416 -13.18 -34.43 22.97
CA ARG A 416 -12.09 -34.61 23.94
C ARG A 416 -11.91 -33.38 24.84
N LEU A 417 -11.96 -32.18 24.26
CA LEU A 417 -11.89 -30.93 25.03
C LEU A 417 -13.07 -30.82 25.99
N PHE A 418 -14.28 -31.20 25.57
CA PHE A 418 -15.43 -31.29 26.44
C PHE A 418 -15.18 -32.30 27.56
N ALA A 419 -14.77 -33.53 27.25
CA ALA A 419 -14.51 -34.55 28.27
C ALA A 419 -13.47 -34.13 29.31
N ALA A 420 -12.44 -33.39 28.89
CA ALA A 420 -11.33 -32.95 29.75
C ALA A 420 -11.63 -31.68 30.55
N HIS A 421 -12.33 -30.71 29.94
CA HIS A 421 -12.48 -29.37 30.50
C HIS A 421 -13.90 -29.06 31.01
N VAL A 422 -14.90 -29.77 30.52
CA VAL A 422 -16.30 -29.69 30.97
C VAL A 422 -16.71 -31.05 31.55
N GLY A 423 -17.14 -32.01 30.73
CA GLY A 423 -17.45 -33.38 31.14
C GLY A 423 -18.84 -33.55 31.73
N PHE A 424 -19.10 -34.76 32.22
CA PHE A 424 -20.31 -35.16 32.92
C PHE A 424 -19.97 -35.54 34.39
N PHE A 425 -20.99 -35.88 35.18
CA PHE A 425 -20.80 -36.55 36.46
C PHE A 425 -20.83 -38.08 36.31
N GLY A 426 -20.27 -38.75 37.32
CA GLY A 426 -20.44 -40.19 37.57
C GLY A 426 -20.37 -41.10 36.34
N ALA A 427 -21.48 -41.79 36.05
CA ALA A 427 -21.56 -42.82 35.04
C ALA A 427 -21.52 -42.29 33.59
N LYS A 428 -22.12 -41.12 33.32
CA LYS A 428 -22.11 -40.52 31.96
C LYS A 428 -20.69 -40.14 31.54
N GLN A 429 -19.86 -39.67 32.48
CA GLN A 429 -18.46 -39.35 32.20
C GLN A 429 -17.65 -40.61 31.87
N ARG A 430 -17.78 -41.67 32.69
CA ARG A 430 -17.11 -42.96 32.42
C ARG A 430 -17.53 -43.53 31.05
N LYS A 431 -18.81 -43.42 30.70
CA LYS A 431 -19.31 -43.82 29.37
C LYS A 431 -18.67 -43.00 28.25
N LEU A 432 -18.55 -41.68 28.42
CA LEU A 432 -17.89 -40.81 27.44
C LEU A 432 -16.41 -41.17 27.28
N GLU A 433 -15.69 -41.38 28.38
CA GLU A 433 -14.27 -41.76 28.38
C GLU A 433 -14.03 -43.10 27.69
N VAL A 434 -14.85 -44.12 28.01
CA VAL A 434 -14.81 -45.42 27.33
C VAL A 434 -15.12 -45.28 25.84
N ALA A 435 -16.13 -44.47 25.49
CA ALA A 435 -16.47 -44.21 24.09
C ALA A 435 -15.31 -43.53 23.36
N LEU A 436 -14.69 -42.51 23.94
CA LEU A 436 -13.53 -41.81 23.36
C LEU A 436 -12.30 -42.71 23.24
N ALA A 437 -12.04 -43.57 24.24
CA ALA A 437 -10.95 -44.55 24.22
C ALA A 437 -11.13 -45.62 23.14
N SER A 438 -12.38 -45.94 22.77
CA SER A 438 -12.69 -46.88 21.68
C SER A 438 -12.47 -46.28 20.28
N LEU A 439 -12.35 -44.94 20.17
CA LEU A 439 -12.15 -44.28 18.88
C LEU A 439 -10.67 -44.27 18.47
N PRO A 440 -10.37 -44.48 17.17
CA PRO A 440 -8.99 -44.40 16.69
C PRO A 440 -8.46 -42.97 16.88
N VAL A 441 -7.22 -42.90 17.39
CA VAL A 441 -6.52 -41.63 17.67
C VAL A 441 -6.47 -40.77 16.41
N ALA A 442 -6.10 -41.34 15.25
CA ALA A 442 -6.17 -40.67 13.95
C ALA A 442 -7.42 -41.10 13.15
N PRO A 443 -8.35 -40.17 12.81
CA PRO A 443 -9.49 -40.49 11.96
C PRO A 443 -9.10 -40.74 10.50
N SER A 444 -9.81 -41.62 9.81
CA SER A 444 -9.79 -41.71 8.35
C SER A 444 -10.67 -40.64 7.68
N THR A 445 -11.64 -40.09 8.40
CA THR A 445 -12.54 -39.02 7.95
C THR A 445 -11.94 -37.63 8.20
N ARG A 446 -12.09 -36.73 7.23
CA ARG A 446 -11.57 -35.35 7.34
C ARG A 446 -12.35 -34.54 8.38
N SER A 447 -11.64 -33.86 9.28
CA SER A 447 -12.23 -32.88 10.21
C SER A 447 -12.83 -31.69 9.45
N ARG A 448 -13.88 -31.09 10.02
CA ARG A 448 -14.50 -29.83 9.57
C ARG A 448 -13.92 -28.59 10.23
N ASP A 449 -13.09 -28.77 11.25
CA ASP A 449 -12.28 -27.71 11.85
C ASP A 449 -10.93 -27.68 11.13
N PHE A 450 -10.75 -26.64 10.33
CA PHE A 450 -9.57 -26.42 9.51
C PHE A 450 -9.39 -24.93 9.24
N VAL A 451 -8.19 -24.56 8.81
CA VAL A 451 -7.87 -23.22 8.33
C VAL A 451 -8.10 -23.19 6.82
N PRO A 452 -9.12 -22.46 6.32
CA PRO A 452 -9.33 -22.27 4.89
C PRO A 452 -8.08 -21.75 4.17
N TYR A 453 -7.90 -22.14 2.90
CA TYR A 453 -6.82 -21.71 2.01
C TYR A 453 -5.38 -22.14 2.41
N LEU A 454 -5.15 -22.51 3.68
CA LEU A 454 -3.83 -22.86 4.21
C LEU A 454 -3.14 -24.00 3.46
N THR A 455 -3.88 -25.08 3.15
CA THR A 455 -3.30 -26.23 2.44
C THR A 455 -2.84 -25.85 1.05
N ASP A 456 -3.64 -25.05 0.34
CA ASP A 456 -3.35 -24.67 -1.04
C ASP A 456 -2.15 -23.71 -1.08
N TYR A 457 -2.11 -22.75 -0.15
CA TYR A 457 -0.97 -21.87 0.08
C TYR A 457 0.32 -22.63 0.41
N VAL A 458 0.34 -23.44 1.49
CA VAL A 458 1.57 -24.14 1.89
C VAL A 458 2.02 -25.16 0.82
N ARG A 459 1.11 -25.64 -0.05
CA ARG A 459 1.47 -26.53 -1.16
C ARG A 459 1.93 -25.78 -2.41
N SER A 460 1.47 -24.55 -2.64
CA SER A 460 2.03 -23.70 -3.70
C SER A 460 3.44 -23.28 -3.34
N GLU A 461 3.70 -23.03 -2.06
CA GLU A 461 4.99 -22.53 -1.57
C GLU A 461 5.93 -23.62 -1.00
N SER A 462 5.64 -24.91 -1.24
CA SER A 462 6.49 -26.00 -0.75
C SER A 462 6.59 -27.20 -1.70
N ASP A 463 7.83 -27.61 -1.96
CA ASP A 463 8.17 -28.84 -2.69
C ASP A 463 8.21 -30.10 -1.82
N SER A 464 7.89 -29.97 -0.52
CA SER A 464 7.84 -31.09 0.39
C SER A 464 6.78 -32.11 -0.06
N GLY A 465 7.25 -33.21 -0.65
CA GLY A 465 6.41 -34.36 -0.99
C GLY A 465 5.70 -34.94 0.24
N TRP A 466 6.16 -34.62 1.46
CA TRP A 466 5.42 -34.90 2.68
C TRP A 466 4.24 -33.94 2.85
N LEU A 467 4.43 -32.62 2.81
CA LEU A 467 3.34 -31.63 2.97
C LEU A 467 2.25 -31.81 1.89
N ARG A 468 2.63 -32.14 0.65
CA ARG A 468 1.68 -32.43 -0.45
C ARG A 468 0.76 -33.63 -0.19
N ARG A 469 1.27 -34.66 0.50
CA ARG A 469 0.51 -35.90 0.80
C ARG A 469 -0.32 -35.81 2.07
N HIS A 470 -0.29 -34.67 2.76
CA HIS A 470 -0.79 -34.53 4.11
C HIS A 470 -1.76 -33.34 4.23
N ASN A 471 -2.81 -33.49 5.04
CA ASN A 471 -3.81 -32.44 5.28
C ASN A 471 -3.33 -31.49 6.38
N ILE A 472 -2.59 -30.46 6.01
CA ILE A 472 -1.90 -29.53 6.91
C ILE A 472 -2.74 -28.31 7.29
N ASP A 473 -3.99 -28.22 6.86
CA ASP A 473 -4.97 -27.23 7.32
C ASP A 473 -5.75 -27.68 8.56
N ARG A 474 -5.62 -28.94 8.98
CA ARG A 474 -6.42 -29.49 10.09
C ARG A 474 -5.84 -29.13 11.45
N THR A 475 -6.63 -28.47 12.28
CA THR A 475 -6.25 -28.04 13.65
C THR A 475 -5.72 -29.21 14.50
N GLU A 476 -6.43 -30.35 14.53
CA GLU A 476 -5.98 -31.55 15.28
C GLU A 476 -4.61 -32.07 14.86
N ARG A 477 -4.16 -31.74 13.65
CA ARG A 477 -2.85 -32.15 13.14
C ARG A 477 -1.74 -31.26 13.69
N TRP A 478 -1.99 -29.96 13.75
CA TRP A 478 -1.11 -28.99 14.38
C TRP A 478 -0.94 -29.26 15.88
N GLU A 479 -1.98 -29.69 16.57
CA GLU A 479 -1.89 -30.06 17.99
C GLU A 479 -0.99 -31.28 18.27
N ARG A 480 -0.91 -32.24 17.34
CA ARG A 480 -0.15 -33.48 17.55
C ARG A 480 1.28 -33.42 17.04
N GLY A 481 1.55 -32.52 16.11
CA GLY A 481 2.81 -32.49 15.38
C GLY A 481 3.07 -31.17 14.67
N GLY A 482 2.54 -30.05 15.19
CA GLY A 482 2.72 -28.71 14.63
C GLY A 482 4.19 -28.37 14.43
N THR A 483 5.07 -28.66 15.41
CA THR A 483 6.52 -28.49 15.26
C THR A 483 7.07 -29.26 14.06
N ALA A 484 6.65 -30.51 13.88
CA ALA A 484 7.08 -31.32 12.74
C ALA A 484 6.52 -30.81 11.40
N ILE A 485 5.38 -30.10 11.40
CA ILE A 485 4.85 -29.43 10.21
C ILE A 485 5.64 -28.14 9.95
N LEU A 486 5.88 -27.30 10.96
CA LEU A 486 6.67 -26.07 10.87
C LEU A 486 8.11 -26.37 10.40
N GLU A 487 8.76 -27.38 10.97
CA GLU A 487 10.10 -27.84 10.56
C GLU A 487 10.15 -28.28 9.09
N ARG A 488 9.01 -28.69 8.52
CA ARG A 488 8.89 -29.14 7.11
C ARG A 488 8.42 -28.02 6.17
N ILE A 489 7.92 -26.93 6.72
CA ILE A 489 7.74 -25.68 5.99
C ILE A 489 9.11 -25.03 5.97
N GLU A 490 9.80 -25.08 4.83
CA GLU A 490 11.19 -24.60 4.73
C GLU A 490 11.25 -23.07 4.83
N SER A 491 10.25 -22.37 4.24
CA SER A 491 10.18 -20.91 4.24
C SER A 491 9.73 -20.29 5.56
N GLU A 492 10.52 -19.33 6.04
CA GLU A 492 10.20 -18.54 7.23
C GLU A 492 9.03 -17.57 6.98
N GLU A 493 8.79 -17.11 5.74
CA GLU A 493 7.61 -16.29 5.43
C GLU A 493 6.33 -17.13 5.45
N VAL A 494 6.38 -18.35 4.90
CA VAL A 494 5.24 -19.25 4.97
C VAL A 494 4.96 -19.59 6.43
N ARG A 495 5.99 -19.79 7.27
CA ARG A 495 5.80 -19.94 8.72
C ARG A 495 5.18 -18.69 9.35
N SER A 496 5.64 -17.48 9.03
CA SER A 496 5.13 -16.24 9.64
C SER A 496 3.66 -15.97 9.28
N VAL A 497 3.20 -16.40 8.10
CA VAL A 497 1.78 -16.38 7.70
C VAL A 497 1.00 -17.52 8.36
N VAL A 498 1.55 -18.73 8.38
CA VAL A 498 0.85 -19.94 8.86
C VAL A 498 0.71 -19.94 10.38
N GLU A 499 1.74 -19.57 11.12
CA GLU A 499 1.81 -19.68 12.58
C GLU A 499 0.68 -18.92 13.31
N PRO A 500 0.37 -17.65 12.98
CA PRO A 500 -0.77 -16.94 13.54
C PRO A 500 -2.11 -17.60 13.22
N LEU A 501 -2.21 -18.31 12.09
CA LEU A 501 -3.44 -18.93 11.64
C LEU A 501 -3.74 -20.28 12.31
N VAL A 502 -2.68 -21.00 12.71
CA VAL A 502 -2.75 -22.41 13.13
C VAL A 502 -2.52 -22.62 14.63
N SER A 503 -2.40 -21.56 15.42
CA SER A 503 -2.18 -21.62 16.89
C SER A 503 -3.30 -22.31 17.68
N ALA A 504 -4.34 -22.82 17.01
CA ALA A 504 -5.57 -23.42 17.55
C ALA A 504 -6.45 -22.47 18.36
N ASP A 505 -6.11 -21.19 18.46
CA ASP A 505 -6.85 -20.17 19.20
C ASP A 505 -8.07 -19.64 18.44
N TYR A 506 -8.10 -19.80 17.12
CA TYR A 506 -9.17 -19.30 16.25
C TYR A 506 -9.95 -20.42 15.57
N PHE A 507 -11.26 -20.22 15.49
CA PHE A 507 -12.17 -20.99 14.64
C PHE A 507 -12.64 -20.11 13.48
N TYR A 508 -12.43 -20.59 12.25
CA TYR A 508 -12.75 -19.87 11.01
C TYR A 508 -14.17 -20.22 10.55
N ALA A 509 -15.15 -19.54 11.14
CA ALA A 509 -16.56 -19.79 10.91
C ALA A 509 -17.01 -19.24 9.55
N GLU A 510 -17.86 -19.99 8.85
CA GLU A 510 -18.47 -19.50 7.60
C GLU A 510 -19.68 -18.63 7.92
N VAL A 511 -19.75 -17.45 7.30
CA VAL A 511 -20.91 -16.58 7.39
C VAL A 511 -22.08 -17.23 6.65
N GLU A 512 -23.19 -17.44 7.36
CA GLU A 512 -24.45 -17.93 6.81
C GLU A 512 -25.29 -16.76 6.28
N SER A 513 -25.42 -15.69 7.07
CA SER A 513 -26.20 -14.52 6.69
C SER A 513 -25.76 -13.24 7.39
N VAL A 514 -26.02 -12.11 6.74
CA VAL A 514 -26.00 -10.76 7.31
C VAL A 514 -27.35 -10.12 7.04
N THR A 515 -28.08 -9.76 8.09
CA THR A 515 -29.47 -9.23 7.99
C THR A 515 -29.63 -7.96 8.82
N LEU A 516 -30.67 -7.16 8.55
CA LEU A 516 -31.00 -6.00 9.38
C LEU A 516 -31.25 -6.41 10.84
N GLY A 517 -30.55 -5.76 11.78
CA GLY A 517 -30.67 -5.94 13.22
C GLY A 517 -31.62 -4.95 13.89
N GLY A 518 -32.22 -4.03 13.13
CA GLY A 518 -33.07 -2.95 13.64
C GLY A 518 -32.28 -1.77 14.21
N VAL A 519 -33.00 -0.74 14.67
CA VAL A 519 -32.43 0.41 15.39
C VAL A 519 -32.43 0.07 16.88
N GLN A 520 -31.28 0.16 17.54
CA GLN A 520 -31.14 -0.18 18.96
C GLN A 520 -29.97 0.56 19.62
N PRO A 521 -29.93 0.64 20.97
CA PRO A 521 -28.78 1.14 21.70
C PRO A 521 -27.50 0.36 21.40
N VAL A 522 -26.42 1.07 21.07
CA VAL A 522 -25.13 0.47 20.73
C VAL A 522 -24.00 1.02 21.61
N TYR A 523 -23.00 0.17 21.89
CA TYR A 523 -21.97 0.41 22.90
C TYR A 523 -20.57 0.07 22.42
N SER A 524 -19.54 0.67 23.03
CA SER A 524 -18.14 0.40 22.69
C SER A 524 -17.19 0.61 23.87
N LEU A 525 -15.94 0.15 23.74
CA LEU A 525 -14.88 0.29 24.74
C LEU A 525 -13.60 0.88 24.15
N ARG A 526 -12.89 1.74 24.88
CA ARG A 526 -11.49 2.09 24.59
C ARG A 526 -10.58 1.12 25.33
N VAL A 527 -9.70 0.45 24.60
CA VAL A 527 -8.78 -0.57 25.12
C VAL A 527 -7.33 -0.15 24.85
N GLU A 528 -6.42 -0.39 25.79
CA GLU A 528 -5.00 -0.03 25.68
C GLU A 528 -4.19 -1.15 24.99
N THR A 529 -4.36 -1.32 23.67
CA THR A 529 -3.54 -2.21 22.83
C THR A 529 -3.18 -1.54 21.50
N ASP A 530 -2.11 -2.01 20.84
CA ASP A 530 -1.65 -1.50 19.53
C ASP A 530 -2.78 -1.48 18.48
N ASP A 531 -3.65 -2.50 18.51
CA ASP A 531 -4.83 -2.63 17.64
C ASP A 531 -6.15 -2.34 18.37
N HIS A 532 -6.15 -1.77 19.57
CA HIS A 532 -7.37 -1.47 20.34
C HIS A 532 -8.47 -2.56 20.34
N SER A 533 -8.09 -3.84 20.22
CA SER A 533 -9.01 -4.94 19.98
C SER A 533 -9.52 -5.59 21.26
N PHE A 534 -10.74 -6.13 21.22
CA PHE A 534 -11.32 -6.88 22.33
C PHE A 534 -12.33 -7.94 21.85
N VAL A 535 -12.55 -8.98 22.65
CA VAL A 535 -13.41 -10.12 22.28
C VAL A 535 -14.86 -9.92 22.73
N THR A 536 -15.79 -10.07 21.78
CA THR A 536 -17.24 -9.85 21.92
C THR A 536 -18.05 -11.00 21.34
N ASN A 537 -18.83 -11.73 22.15
CA ASN A 537 -19.54 -12.96 21.74
C ASN A 537 -18.63 -14.02 21.05
N GLY A 538 -17.31 -13.95 21.27
CA GLY A 538 -16.31 -14.75 20.57
C GLY A 538 -15.72 -14.08 19.31
N PHE A 539 -16.36 -13.07 18.73
CA PHE A 539 -15.79 -12.26 17.64
C PHE A 539 -14.71 -11.31 18.16
N VAL A 540 -13.84 -10.83 17.29
CA VAL A 540 -12.86 -9.78 17.60
C VAL A 540 -13.39 -8.43 17.11
N SER A 541 -13.47 -7.44 18.00
CA SER A 541 -13.86 -6.03 17.75
C SER A 541 -12.62 -5.10 17.77
N HIS A 542 -12.68 -3.90 17.17
CA HIS A 542 -11.58 -2.89 17.08
C HIS A 542 -12.14 -1.43 17.25
N ASN A 543 -11.30 -0.36 17.35
CA ASN A 543 -11.68 1.09 17.42
C ASN A 543 -10.63 2.12 16.91
N THR A 544 -11.05 3.32 16.45
CA THR A 544 -10.17 4.49 16.11
C THR A 544 -10.60 5.81 16.78
N GLU A 545 -9.64 6.68 17.09
CA GLU A 545 -9.81 8.03 17.69
C GLU A 545 -8.86 9.05 17.04
N CYS A 546 -9.17 10.34 17.10
CA CYS A 546 -8.33 11.41 16.55
C CYS A 546 -8.46 12.74 17.31
N ARG A 547 -7.51 13.65 17.07
CA ARG A 547 -7.51 15.08 17.44
C ARG A 547 -6.68 15.88 16.44
N LEU A 548 -6.65 17.21 16.55
CA LEU A 548 -5.76 18.02 15.73
C LEU A 548 -4.30 17.74 16.09
N SER A 549 -3.46 17.64 15.06
CA SER A 549 -2.00 17.67 15.26
C SER A 549 -1.55 19.07 15.66
N ARG A 550 -0.34 19.18 16.23
CA ARG A 550 0.30 20.49 16.47
C ARG A 550 0.54 21.28 15.18
N MET A 551 0.68 20.63 14.03
CA MET A 551 0.89 21.34 12.76
C MET A 551 -0.42 21.97 12.28
N ALA A 552 -1.55 21.28 12.44
CA ALA A 552 -2.84 21.79 12.01
C ALA A 552 -3.31 23.02 12.80
N THR A 553 -2.85 23.22 14.03
CA THR A 553 -3.16 24.45 14.78
C THR A 553 -2.59 25.69 14.09
N GLU A 554 -1.48 25.57 13.36
CA GLU A 554 -0.90 26.68 12.59
C GLU A 554 -1.70 27.02 11.32
N LEU A 555 -2.47 26.05 10.80
CA LEU A 555 -3.42 26.33 9.72
C LEU A 555 -4.62 27.15 10.20
N LEU A 556 -5.05 26.91 11.45
CA LEU A 556 -6.26 27.47 12.06
C LEU A 556 -5.98 28.68 12.96
N ARG A 557 -4.71 29.03 13.19
CA ARG A 557 -4.33 30.13 14.09
C ARG A 557 -4.92 31.44 13.58
N ASP A 558 -5.46 32.23 14.49
CA ASP A 558 -6.08 33.54 14.23
C ASP A 558 -7.36 33.51 13.35
N ILE A 559 -8.01 32.35 13.20
CA ILE A 559 -9.24 32.23 12.39
C ILE A 559 -10.41 33.09 12.93
N ASP A 560 -10.45 33.31 14.25
CA ASP A 560 -11.47 34.14 14.92
C ASP A 560 -11.19 35.65 14.82
N ALA A 561 -10.04 36.05 14.24
CA ALA A 561 -9.59 37.44 14.15
C ALA A 561 -9.93 38.11 12.80
N ASP A 562 -11.04 37.70 12.16
CA ASP A 562 -11.50 38.26 10.88
C ASP A 562 -10.42 38.16 9.76
N THR A 563 -9.61 37.10 9.82
CA THR A 563 -8.48 36.85 8.93
C THR A 563 -8.89 36.22 7.60
N VAL A 564 -10.06 35.58 7.56
CA VAL A 564 -10.60 34.89 6.39
C VAL A 564 -12.09 35.16 6.25
N ASP A 565 -12.59 35.02 5.02
CA ASP A 565 -14.02 35.18 4.75
C ASP A 565 -14.80 33.92 5.13
N PHE A 566 -15.97 34.13 5.71
CA PHE A 566 -16.91 33.09 6.09
C PHE A 566 -18.16 33.14 5.22
N GLU A 567 -18.61 31.99 4.75
CA GLU A 567 -19.88 31.82 4.02
C GLU A 567 -20.88 31.03 4.87
N PRO A 568 -22.19 31.15 4.62
CA PRO A 568 -23.18 30.26 5.22
C PRO A 568 -22.88 28.79 4.86
N ASN A 569 -23.15 27.87 5.78
CA ASN A 569 -23.13 26.44 5.49
C ASN A 569 -24.33 26.03 4.61
N TYR A 570 -24.46 24.74 4.31
CA TYR A 570 -25.45 24.23 3.33
C TYR A 570 -26.92 24.46 3.72
N ASP A 571 -27.23 24.65 5.01
CA ASP A 571 -28.58 24.94 5.53
C ASP A 571 -28.69 26.34 6.17
N GLU A 572 -27.67 27.18 5.97
CA GLU A 572 -27.57 28.55 6.50
C GLU A 572 -27.67 28.69 8.03
N SER A 573 -27.62 27.58 8.79
CA SER A 573 -27.68 27.60 10.25
C SER A 573 -26.35 27.98 10.92
N ARG A 574 -25.24 27.82 10.19
CA ARG A 574 -23.87 28.10 10.65
C ARG A 574 -23.07 28.81 9.58
N ARG A 575 -21.88 29.29 9.95
CA ARG A 575 -20.90 29.84 9.01
C ARG A 575 -19.69 28.91 8.92
N GLN A 576 -19.09 28.83 7.74
CA GLN A 576 -17.88 28.05 7.47
C GLN A 576 -16.83 28.93 6.78
N PRO A 577 -15.53 28.71 7.02
CA PRO A 577 -14.47 29.47 6.37
C PRO A 577 -14.32 29.06 4.89
N THR A 578 -14.14 30.06 4.03
CA THR A 578 -13.88 29.85 2.60
C THR A 578 -12.46 29.35 2.34
N VAL A 579 -11.50 29.72 3.20
CA VAL A 579 -10.09 29.27 3.26
C VAL A 579 -9.61 29.31 4.71
N LEU A 580 -8.53 28.61 5.03
CA LEU A 580 -7.87 28.70 6.35
C LEU A 580 -6.73 29.75 6.34
N PRO A 581 -6.43 30.41 7.48
CA PRO A 581 -5.34 31.39 7.58
C PRO A 581 -3.98 30.87 7.10
N ALA A 582 -3.66 29.60 7.36
CA ALA A 582 -2.51 28.88 6.81
C ALA A 582 -1.15 29.59 6.99
N ARG A 583 -0.67 29.73 8.24
CA ARG A 583 0.63 30.36 8.56
C ARG A 583 1.86 29.65 7.98
N PHE A 584 1.69 28.50 7.35
CA PHE A 584 2.72 27.86 6.52
C PHE A 584 2.14 27.44 5.15
N PRO A 585 2.97 27.32 4.11
CA PRO A 585 2.56 27.02 2.73
C PRO A 585 2.18 25.54 2.54
N ASN A 586 1.06 25.13 3.12
CA ASN A 586 0.62 23.73 3.18
C ASN A 586 0.47 23.05 1.80
N LEU A 587 0.08 23.77 0.75
CA LEU A 587 -0.02 23.21 -0.60
C LEU A 587 1.32 22.64 -1.10
N LEU A 588 2.43 23.33 -0.83
CA LEU A 588 3.76 22.87 -1.20
C LEU A 588 4.27 21.83 -0.20
N VAL A 589 4.06 22.09 1.08
CA VAL A 589 4.59 21.30 2.20
C VAL A 589 4.00 19.88 2.24
N ASN A 590 2.68 19.74 2.09
CA ASN A 590 2.00 18.44 2.10
C ASN A 590 1.60 17.95 0.71
N GLY A 591 1.58 18.82 -0.30
CA GLY A 591 1.14 18.44 -1.65
C GLY A 591 -0.39 18.29 -1.74
N SER A 592 -0.85 17.88 -2.92
CA SER A 592 -2.26 17.57 -3.17
C SER A 592 -2.42 16.72 -4.40
N SER A 593 -3.34 15.75 -4.36
CA SER A 593 -3.69 14.90 -5.50
C SER A 593 -5.19 14.89 -5.72
N GLY A 594 -5.65 14.91 -6.97
CA GLY A 594 -7.07 14.83 -7.29
C GLY A 594 -7.36 14.73 -8.77
N ILE A 595 -8.46 14.04 -9.11
CA ILE A 595 -8.97 13.91 -10.48
C ILE A 595 -10.36 14.52 -10.52
N ALA A 596 -10.61 15.37 -11.52
CA ALA A 596 -11.85 16.07 -11.78
C ALA A 596 -12.39 15.74 -13.18
N VAL A 597 -13.49 16.37 -13.58
CA VAL A 597 -13.98 16.31 -14.96
C VAL A 597 -12.97 17.02 -15.89
N GLY A 598 -12.18 16.24 -16.63
CA GLY A 598 -11.23 16.74 -17.63
C GLY A 598 -9.96 17.41 -17.05
N MET A 599 -9.77 17.40 -15.72
CA MET A 599 -8.61 17.99 -15.06
C MET A 599 -8.06 17.04 -13.99
N ALA A 600 -6.78 17.19 -13.68
CA ALA A 600 -6.14 16.51 -12.57
C ALA A 600 -5.13 17.44 -11.91
N THR A 601 -4.82 17.19 -10.65
CA THR A 601 -3.73 17.82 -9.90
C THR A 601 -2.92 16.73 -9.21
N ASN A 602 -1.61 16.93 -9.17
CA ASN A 602 -0.67 16.04 -8.49
C ASN A 602 0.58 16.85 -8.12
N ILE A 603 0.50 17.53 -6.97
CA ILE A 603 1.56 18.35 -6.39
C ILE A 603 2.23 17.49 -5.31
N PRO A 604 3.54 17.25 -5.39
CA PRO A 604 4.23 16.46 -4.38
C PRO A 604 4.52 17.29 -3.13
N PRO A 605 4.71 16.65 -1.96
CA PRO A 605 5.15 17.31 -0.74
C PRO A 605 6.58 17.85 -0.84
N HIS A 606 6.92 18.83 0.00
CA HIS A 606 8.22 19.48 0.08
C HIS A 606 8.63 19.66 1.54
N ASN A 607 9.93 19.82 1.78
CA ASN A 607 10.45 20.08 3.13
C ASN A 607 10.07 21.51 3.58
N LEU A 608 9.50 21.63 4.78
CA LEU A 608 9.05 22.90 5.35
C LEU A 608 10.19 23.92 5.43
N GLY A 609 11.37 23.52 5.91
CA GLY A 609 12.52 24.41 6.05
C GLY A 609 13.00 24.97 4.72
N GLU A 610 13.08 24.12 3.69
CA GLU A 610 13.44 24.54 2.32
C GLU A 610 12.41 25.52 1.74
N VAL A 611 11.11 25.27 1.94
CA VAL A 611 10.05 26.16 1.43
C VAL A 611 10.05 27.50 2.17
N VAL A 612 10.26 27.50 3.49
CA VAL A 612 10.43 28.74 4.28
C VAL A 612 11.60 29.55 3.76
N ASP A 613 12.76 28.93 3.51
CA ASP A 613 13.94 29.61 2.97
C ASP A 613 13.64 30.20 1.58
N GLY A 614 12.88 29.50 0.74
CA GLY A 614 12.43 30.00 -0.56
C GLY A 614 11.49 31.20 -0.46
N ILE A 615 10.56 31.21 0.51
CA ILE A 615 9.67 32.36 0.76
C ILE A 615 10.47 33.57 1.24
N ILE A 616 11.37 33.37 2.20
CA ILE A 616 12.21 34.45 2.74
C ILE A 616 13.09 35.04 1.63
N ALA A 617 13.68 34.20 0.78
CA ALA A 617 14.45 34.66 -0.38
C ALA A 617 13.61 35.51 -1.34
N MET A 618 12.32 35.19 -1.54
CA MET A 618 11.41 36.00 -2.36
C MET A 618 10.98 37.31 -1.69
N ILE A 619 10.89 37.35 -0.35
CA ILE A 619 10.65 38.59 0.40
C ILE A 619 11.86 39.52 0.26
N GLU A 620 13.08 38.99 0.38
CA GLU A 620 14.32 39.75 0.28
C GLU A 620 14.64 40.20 -1.16
N ASP A 621 14.30 39.36 -2.15
CA ASP A 621 14.45 39.66 -3.57
C ASP A 621 13.13 39.36 -4.32
N PRO A 622 12.23 40.35 -4.45
CA PRO A 622 10.96 40.17 -5.17
C PRO A 622 11.12 39.83 -6.67
N ALA A 623 12.30 40.05 -7.24
CA ALA A 623 12.63 39.74 -8.63
C ALA A 623 13.28 38.36 -8.81
N ILE A 624 13.34 37.54 -7.75
CA ILE A 624 13.89 36.19 -7.81
C ILE A 624 13.22 35.35 -8.89
N ASP A 625 14.03 34.65 -9.69
CA ASP A 625 13.55 33.74 -10.72
C ASP A 625 13.47 32.30 -10.20
N VAL A 626 12.89 31.40 -11.01
CA VAL A 626 12.71 29.99 -10.65
C VAL A 626 14.05 29.28 -10.40
N GLU A 627 15.13 29.65 -11.10
CA GLU A 627 16.43 28.98 -10.93
C GLU A 627 17.09 29.34 -9.60
N ARG A 628 17.05 30.62 -9.20
CA ARG A 628 17.53 31.07 -7.89
C ARG A 628 16.67 30.52 -6.77
N LEU A 629 15.34 30.50 -6.94
CA LEU A 629 14.43 29.91 -5.97
C LEU A 629 14.68 28.40 -5.76
N SER A 630 15.05 27.68 -6.83
CA SER A 630 15.40 26.26 -6.78
C SER A 630 16.72 25.96 -6.03
N GLN A 631 17.50 26.98 -5.68
CA GLN A 631 18.68 26.82 -4.82
C GLN A 631 18.26 26.65 -3.34
N HIS A 632 17.12 27.22 -2.96
CA HIS A 632 16.53 27.10 -1.63
C HIS A 632 15.61 25.88 -1.54
N ILE A 633 14.76 25.67 -2.55
CA ILE A 633 13.86 24.52 -2.65
C ILE A 633 14.46 23.49 -3.61
N LYS A 634 15.12 22.47 -3.06
CA LYS A 634 15.97 21.56 -3.85
C LYS A 634 15.14 20.61 -4.73
N GLY A 635 13.95 20.26 -4.25
CA GLY A 635 13.08 19.27 -4.88
C GLY A 635 12.01 18.76 -3.90
N PRO A 636 11.06 17.95 -4.38
CA PRO A 636 10.06 17.29 -3.53
C PRO A 636 10.67 16.48 -2.38
N ASP A 637 10.02 16.44 -1.22
CA ASP A 637 10.42 15.64 -0.06
C ASP A 637 9.24 14.76 0.40
N PHE A 638 9.27 13.49 0.00
CA PHE A 638 8.22 12.53 0.26
C PHE A 638 8.25 11.98 1.70
N PRO A 639 7.08 11.69 2.29
CA PRO A 639 6.99 11.09 3.62
C PRO A 639 7.66 9.72 3.71
N THR A 640 7.64 8.95 2.61
CA THR A 640 8.21 7.59 2.51
C THR A 640 9.72 7.57 2.25
N GLY A 641 10.36 8.74 2.09
CA GLY A 641 11.77 8.85 1.72
C GLY A 641 12.02 8.48 0.25
N GLY A 642 12.98 7.60 0.03
CA GLY A 642 13.46 7.20 -1.28
C GLY A 642 14.46 8.18 -1.88
N SER A 643 14.66 8.08 -3.19
CA SER A 643 15.59 8.90 -3.94
C SER A 643 14.96 9.42 -5.23
N ILE A 644 15.13 10.71 -5.52
CA ILE A 644 14.79 11.31 -6.80
C ILE A 644 16.00 11.18 -7.72
N VAL A 645 15.78 10.63 -8.93
CA VAL A 645 16.83 10.40 -9.92
C VAL A 645 16.88 11.56 -10.90
N GLY A 646 17.96 12.34 -10.84
CA GLY A 646 18.19 13.48 -11.72
C GLY A 646 17.43 14.75 -11.32
N ARG A 647 17.89 15.89 -11.85
CA ARG A 647 17.32 17.22 -11.57
C ARG A 647 16.52 17.83 -12.72
N GLY A 648 16.64 17.28 -13.94
CA GLY A 648 15.96 17.81 -15.13
C GLY A 648 14.44 17.88 -14.95
N GLY A 649 13.84 16.77 -14.50
CA GLY A 649 12.40 16.68 -14.25
C GLY A 649 11.88 17.66 -13.18
N ILE A 650 12.69 17.94 -12.15
CA ILE A 650 12.37 18.94 -11.11
C ILE A 650 12.37 20.34 -11.71
N ARG A 651 13.39 20.68 -12.51
CA ARG A 651 13.51 21.99 -13.15
C ARG A 651 12.34 22.26 -14.11
N ASP A 652 11.97 21.28 -14.93
CA ASP A 652 10.84 21.41 -15.86
C ASP A 652 9.51 21.56 -15.12
N ALA A 653 9.32 20.79 -14.05
CA ALA A 653 8.16 20.87 -13.15
C ALA A 653 8.04 22.26 -12.53
N TYR A 654 9.11 22.79 -11.95
CA TYR A 654 9.08 24.09 -11.28
C TYR A 654 8.92 25.27 -12.22
N ARG A 655 9.44 25.18 -13.46
CA ARG A 655 9.27 26.23 -14.48
C ARG A 655 7.88 26.27 -15.07
N SER A 656 7.30 25.11 -15.40
CA SER A 656 6.08 25.03 -16.20
C SER A 656 4.82 24.61 -15.43
N GLY A 657 4.98 24.17 -14.18
CA GLY A 657 3.91 23.54 -13.42
C GLY A 657 3.63 22.08 -13.82
N ARG A 658 4.36 21.52 -14.80
CA ARG A 658 4.21 20.15 -15.28
C ARG A 658 5.58 19.48 -15.46
N GLY A 659 5.69 18.23 -15.06
CA GLY A 659 6.96 17.52 -15.21
C GLY A 659 6.85 16.05 -14.87
N ARG A 660 7.93 15.32 -15.15
CA ARG A 660 8.07 13.91 -14.79
C ARG A 660 9.28 13.78 -13.90
N ILE A 661 9.06 13.32 -12.67
CA ILE A 661 10.11 13.15 -11.67
C ILE A 661 10.27 11.66 -11.44
N TYR A 662 11.48 11.13 -11.66
CA TYR A 662 11.76 9.73 -11.39
C TYR A 662 12.02 9.55 -9.90
N VAL A 663 11.25 8.67 -9.26
CA VAL A 663 11.35 8.35 -7.84
C VAL A 663 11.72 6.88 -7.71
N ARG A 664 12.76 6.61 -6.94
CA ARG A 664 13.37 5.30 -6.73
C ARG A 664 13.32 4.96 -5.24
N GLY A 665 13.01 3.71 -4.91
CA GLY A 665 13.10 3.19 -3.55
C GLY A 665 14.56 3.06 -3.11
N ARG A 666 14.80 3.05 -1.80
CA ARG A 666 16.14 2.82 -1.25
C ARG A 666 16.36 1.33 -1.09
N ALA A 667 17.46 0.85 -1.66
CA ALA A 667 17.88 -0.53 -1.50
C ALA A 667 19.41 -0.64 -1.45
N HIS A 668 19.91 -1.61 -0.70
CA HIS A 668 21.34 -1.91 -0.60
C HIS A 668 21.58 -3.42 -0.70
N ILE A 669 22.84 -3.80 -0.95
CA ILE A 669 23.24 -5.20 -1.09
C ILE A 669 23.86 -5.67 0.23
N GLU A 670 23.39 -6.78 0.75
CA GLU A 670 23.97 -7.47 1.91
C GLU A 670 24.64 -8.78 1.47
N GLN A 671 25.83 -9.06 2.04
CA GLN A 671 26.55 -10.31 1.79
C GLN A 671 26.12 -11.37 2.80
N LEU A 672 25.73 -12.54 2.30
CA LEU A 672 25.24 -13.66 3.10
C LEU A 672 26.34 -14.71 3.32
N ARG A 673 26.11 -15.58 4.31
CA ARG A 673 26.99 -16.73 4.56
C ARG A 673 26.96 -17.70 3.35
N GLY A 674 28.12 -18.23 2.99
CA GLY A 674 28.24 -19.20 1.89
C GLY A 674 28.31 -18.60 0.48
N GLY A 675 28.67 -17.31 0.36
CA GLY A 675 28.98 -16.65 -0.91
C GLY A 675 27.76 -16.21 -1.73
N LYS A 676 26.60 -16.09 -1.09
CA LYS A 676 25.38 -15.51 -1.68
C LYS A 676 25.26 -14.03 -1.31
N SER A 677 24.44 -13.29 -2.03
CA SER A 677 24.10 -11.90 -1.71
C SER A 677 22.57 -11.72 -1.72
N ALA A 678 22.08 -10.72 -1.00
CA ALA A 678 20.69 -10.30 -1.05
C ALA A 678 20.59 -8.80 -1.30
N ILE A 679 19.49 -8.37 -1.92
CA ILE A 679 19.08 -6.98 -2.03
C ILE A 679 18.06 -6.72 -0.93
N ILE A 680 18.32 -5.70 -0.12
CA ILE A 680 17.40 -5.26 0.92
C ILE A 680 16.80 -3.93 0.49
N ILE A 681 15.48 -3.89 0.38
CA ILE A 681 14.72 -2.66 0.10
C ILE A 681 14.22 -2.10 1.43
N THR A 682 14.63 -0.88 1.75
CA THR A 682 14.29 -0.20 3.02
C THR A 682 13.29 0.93 2.85
N GLU A 683 13.16 1.50 1.65
CA GLU A 683 12.22 2.60 1.35
C GLU A 683 11.57 2.37 -0.02
N LEU A 684 10.30 2.75 -0.16
CA LEU A 684 9.53 2.65 -1.40
C LEU A 684 9.20 4.04 -1.94
N PRO A 685 9.05 4.19 -3.28
CA PRO A 685 8.57 5.44 -3.85
C PRO A 685 7.20 5.84 -3.31
N TYR A 686 6.93 7.15 -3.29
CA TYR A 686 5.66 7.69 -2.79
C TYR A 686 4.46 7.18 -3.58
N GLY A 687 3.41 6.74 -2.87
CA GLY A 687 2.19 6.20 -3.46
C GLY A 687 2.30 4.76 -3.98
N VAL A 688 3.45 4.09 -3.77
CA VAL A 688 3.64 2.69 -4.13
C VAL A 688 3.29 1.79 -2.94
N ARG A 689 2.49 0.76 -3.18
CA ARG A 689 2.12 -0.25 -2.18
C ARG A 689 3.24 -1.26 -1.99
N LYS A 690 3.45 -1.70 -0.75
CA LYS A 690 4.43 -2.75 -0.42
C LYS A 690 3.95 -4.12 -0.92
N ALA A 691 2.74 -4.49 -0.54
CA ALA A 691 2.10 -5.79 -0.82
C ALA A 691 0.68 -5.62 -1.43
N GLY A 692 0.00 -6.74 -1.68
CA GLY A 692 -1.33 -6.78 -2.31
C GLY A 692 -1.32 -6.44 -3.80
N GLU A 693 -2.52 -6.33 -4.39
CA GLU A 693 -2.69 -6.09 -5.83
C GLU A 693 -1.96 -4.83 -6.29
N GLY A 694 -0.96 -5.01 -7.15
CA GLY A 694 -0.14 -3.94 -7.70
C GLY A 694 1.02 -3.48 -6.81
N GLY A 695 1.30 -4.19 -5.72
CA GLY A 695 2.43 -3.95 -4.82
C GLY A 695 3.78 -4.38 -5.42
N VAL A 696 4.88 -3.90 -4.83
CA VAL A 696 6.24 -4.21 -5.30
C VAL A 696 6.58 -5.69 -5.11
N ILE A 697 6.19 -6.28 -3.97
CA ILE A 697 6.48 -7.69 -3.67
C ILE A 697 5.81 -8.62 -4.69
N GLU A 698 4.50 -8.44 -4.92
CA GLU A 698 3.76 -9.24 -5.91
C GLU A 698 4.37 -9.10 -7.31
N LYS A 699 4.73 -7.87 -7.71
CA LYS A 699 5.33 -7.64 -9.02
C LYS A 699 6.69 -8.31 -9.20
N ILE A 700 7.53 -8.35 -8.15
CA ILE A 700 8.80 -9.08 -8.20
C ILE A 700 8.53 -10.58 -8.36
N ALA A 701 7.61 -11.13 -7.56
CA ALA A 701 7.24 -12.53 -7.62
C ALA A 701 6.75 -12.93 -9.03
N ASP A 702 5.90 -12.12 -9.66
CA ASP A 702 5.42 -12.32 -11.02
C ASP A 702 6.55 -12.36 -12.05
N LEU A 703 7.52 -11.45 -11.94
CA LEU A 703 8.66 -11.38 -12.86
C LEU A 703 9.60 -12.57 -12.73
N VAL A 704 9.76 -13.09 -11.51
CA VAL A 704 10.52 -14.33 -11.25
C VAL A 704 9.78 -15.53 -11.84
N LYS A 705 8.47 -15.66 -11.58
CA LYS A 705 7.61 -16.73 -12.13
C LYS A 705 7.57 -16.73 -13.66
N ALA A 706 7.55 -15.55 -14.28
CA ALA A 706 7.61 -15.39 -15.73
C ALA A 706 9.00 -15.65 -16.34
N GLY A 707 10.03 -15.92 -15.53
CA GLY A 707 11.40 -16.12 -15.99
C GLY A 707 12.07 -14.85 -16.55
N THR A 708 11.53 -13.67 -16.25
CA THR A 708 12.08 -12.38 -16.70
C THR A 708 13.20 -11.91 -15.75
N LEU A 709 13.03 -12.14 -14.44
CA LEU A 709 14.05 -11.88 -13.42
C LEU A 709 14.74 -13.19 -13.02
N THR A 710 15.76 -13.57 -13.80
CA THR A 710 16.45 -14.87 -13.65
C THR A 710 17.47 -14.91 -12.52
N GLU A 711 17.90 -13.76 -12.01
CA GLU A 711 18.90 -13.57 -10.96
C GLU A 711 18.40 -13.97 -9.58
N VAL A 712 17.10 -13.80 -9.34
CA VAL A 712 16.43 -14.22 -8.11
C VAL A 712 16.09 -15.70 -8.26
N PRO A 713 16.40 -16.57 -7.28
CA PRO A 713 15.98 -17.96 -7.31
C PRO A 713 14.46 -18.05 -7.35
N MET A 714 13.95 -19.02 -8.11
CA MET A 714 12.53 -19.34 -8.13
C MET A 714 12.21 -20.20 -6.90
N SER A 715 12.30 -19.59 -5.74
CA SER A 715 12.02 -20.15 -4.42
C SER A 715 11.36 -19.07 -3.59
N ASP A 716 10.37 -19.44 -2.77
CA ASP A 716 9.59 -18.45 -2.04
C ASP A 716 10.45 -17.73 -0.98
N ASP A 717 11.46 -18.42 -0.43
CA ASP A 717 12.51 -17.85 0.43
C ASP A 717 13.29 -16.69 -0.18
N ALA A 718 13.26 -16.54 -1.50
CA ALA A 718 14.04 -15.54 -2.19
C ALA A 718 13.42 -14.14 -2.12
N LEU A 719 12.18 -13.99 -1.66
CA LEU A 719 11.50 -12.70 -1.57
C LEU A 719 10.67 -12.62 -0.28
N GLN A 720 11.25 -12.07 0.78
CA GLN A 720 10.63 -11.98 2.11
C GLN A 720 10.25 -10.54 2.46
N ASP A 721 9.25 -10.39 3.32
CA ASP A 721 9.01 -9.14 4.05
C ASP A 721 9.37 -9.29 5.53
N HIS A 722 10.47 -8.66 5.94
CA HIS A 722 10.93 -8.58 7.33
C HIS A 722 10.64 -7.20 7.95
N SER A 723 9.66 -6.46 7.42
CA SER A 723 9.29 -5.16 7.97
C SER A 723 8.75 -5.32 9.40
N ASP A 724 9.23 -4.50 10.32
CA ASP A 724 8.84 -4.52 11.73
C ASP A 724 8.66 -3.10 12.30
N LYS A 725 8.68 -2.97 13.63
CA LYS A 725 8.56 -1.65 14.30
C LYS A 725 9.79 -0.75 14.09
N GLU A 726 10.94 -1.30 13.69
CA GLU A 726 12.18 -0.56 13.44
C GLU A 726 12.26 0.00 12.02
N GLY A 727 11.54 -0.61 11.06
CA GLY A 727 11.39 -0.06 9.72
C GLY A 727 10.98 -1.08 8.67
N MET A 728 10.88 -0.62 7.43
CA MET A 728 10.60 -1.50 6.29
C MET A 728 11.85 -2.26 5.86
N ARG A 729 11.68 -3.56 5.57
CA ARG A 729 12.77 -4.42 5.13
C ARG A 729 12.27 -5.54 4.22
N ILE A 730 12.24 -5.29 2.91
CA ILE A 730 11.94 -6.33 1.92
C ILE A 730 13.26 -6.98 1.52
N TYR A 731 13.38 -8.29 1.73
CA TYR A 731 14.56 -9.08 1.43
C TYR A 731 14.40 -9.79 0.08
N VAL A 732 15.39 -9.65 -0.79
CA VAL A 732 15.44 -10.33 -2.10
C VAL A 732 16.75 -11.10 -2.23
N GLU A 733 16.73 -12.42 -2.05
CA GLU A 733 17.91 -13.28 -2.22
C GLU A 733 18.31 -13.38 -3.70
N LEU A 734 19.61 -13.48 -3.97
CA LEU A 734 20.15 -13.69 -5.30
C LEU A 734 20.82 -15.06 -5.44
N LYS A 735 20.78 -15.62 -6.65
CA LYS A 735 21.55 -16.82 -7.01
C LYS A 735 23.05 -16.55 -6.86
N ARG A 736 23.83 -17.60 -6.61
CA ARG A 736 25.29 -17.49 -6.38
C ARG A 736 26.05 -16.87 -7.55
N GLU A 737 25.61 -17.16 -8.77
CA GLU A 737 26.19 -16.66 -10.01
C GLU A 737 25.62 -15.30 -10.45
N ALA A 738 24.61 -14.78 -9.75
CA ALA A 738 24.00 -13.51 -10.10
C ALA A 738 24.89 -12.35 -9.67
N VAL A 739 25.01 -11.34 -10.54
CA VAL A 739 25.70 -10.09 -10.22
C VAL A 739 24.71 -9.17 -9.48
N PRO A 740 24.92 -8.83 -8.20
CA PRO A 740 23.90 -8.13 -7.40
C PRO A 740 23.45 -6.79 -7.97
N GLN A 741 24.37 -6.02 -8.54
CA GLN A 741 24.05 -4.73 -9.16
C GLN A 741 23.15 -4.87 -10.39
N VAL A 742 23.34 -5.94 -11.18
CA VAL A 742 22.50 -6.22 -12.37
C VAL A 742 21.08 -6.55 -11.94
N ALA A 743 20.93 -7.39 -10.91
CA ALA A 743 19.64 -7.75 -10.35
C ALA A 743 18.90 -6.52 -9.81
N LEU A 744 19.59 -5.66 -9.05
CA LEU A 744 19.02 -4.42 -8.52
C LEU A 744 18.55 -3.46 -9.63
N ASN A 745 19.35 -3.29 -10.68
CA ASN A 745 18.97 -2.46 -11.82
C ASN A 745 17.77 -3.02 -12.58
N LYS A 746 17.66 -4.35 -12.72
CA LYS A 746 16.46 -5.00 -13.27
C LYS A 746 15.23 -4.74 -12.41
N LEU A 747 15.35 -4.80 -11.09
CA LEU A 747 14.26 -4.47 -10.17
C LEU A 747 13.78 -3.03 -10.40
N PHE A 748 14.70 -2.05 -10.48
CA PHE A 748 14.32 -0.66 -10.78
C PHE A 748 13.62 -0.55 -12.15
N LYS A 749 14.09 -1.26 -13.17
CA LYS A 749 13.53 -1.13 -14.53
C LYS A 749 12.17 -1.81 -14.71
N LEU A 750 11.92 -2.91 -14.00
CA LEU A 750 10.79 -3.80 -14.25
C LEU A 750 9.70 -3.74 -13.18
N THR A 751 9.97 -3.11 -12.04
CA THR A 751 9.05 -3.05 -10.90
C THR A 751 8.74 -1.61 -10.50
N PRO A 752 7.66 -1.36 -9.73
CA PRO A 752 7.37 -0.04 -9.17
C PRO A 752 8.40 0.48 -8.17
N LEU A 753 9.47 -0.27 -7.87
CA LEU A 753 10.59 0.19 -7.05
C LEU A 753 11.30 1.41 -7.67
N GLN A 754 11.18 1.62 -8.98
CA GLN A 754 11.38 2.92 -9.59
C GLN A 754 10.15 3.28 -10.41
N THR A 755 9.56 4.44 -10.13
CA THR A 755 8.37 4.92 -10.82
C THR A 755 8.53 6.39 -11.23
N THR A 756 7.60 6.88 -12.04
CA THR A 756 7.53 8.28 -12.42
C THR A 756 6.41 8.96 -11.65
N PHE A 757 6.75 9.98 -10.86
CA PHE A 757 5.79 10.92 -10.33
C PHE A 757 5.45 11.97 -11.38
N GLY A 758 4.21 11.97 -11.87
CA GLY A 758 3.70 12.98 -12.79
C GLY A 758 3.36 14.27 -12.06
N TYR A 759 4.29 15.22 -12.03
CA TYR A 759 4.08 16.54 -11.43
C TYR A 759 3.07 17.33 -12.26
N ASN A 760 2.01 17.81 -11.61
CA ASN A 760 0.96 18.59 -12.25
C ASN A 760 0.35 19.57 -11.24
N ALA A 761 0.91 20.79 -11.18
CA ALA A 761 0.52 21.82 -10.23
C ALA A 761 -0.70 22.60 -10.70
N VAL A 762 -1.88 21.99 -10.55
CA VAL A 762 -3.17 22.65 -10.81
C VAL A 762 -3.86 22.96 -9.48
N ALA A 763 -4.16 24.24 -9.25
CA ALA A 763 -4.87 24.70 -8.07
C ALA A 763 -5.91 25.77 -8.45
N LEU A 764 -6.85 26.04 -7.54
CA LEU A 764 -7.82 27.11 -7.70
C LEU A 764 -7.18 28.44 -7.28
N VAL A 765 -7.21 29.40 -8.20
CA VAL A 765 -6.87 30.80 -7.96
C VAL A 765 -8.14 31.59 -8.20
N ASP A 766 -8.70 32.17 -7.14
CA ASP A 766 -9.97 32.91 -7.17
C ASP A 766 -11.12 32.08 -7.78
N GLY A 767 -11.19 30.80 -7.41
CA GLY A 767 -12.19 29.85 -7.92
C GLY A 767 -11.93 29.30 -9.32
N VAL A 768 -10.85 29.74 -9.99
CA VAL A 768 -10.51 29.31 -11.36
C VAL A 768 -9.32 28.33 -11.34
N PRO A 769 -9.42 27.14 -11.97
CA PRO A 769 -8.31 26.22 -12.11
C PRO A 769 -7.18 26.81 -12.96
N LYS A 770 -5.96 26.86 -12.42
CA LYS A 770 -4.76 27.29 -13.14
C LYS A 770 -3.61 26.31 -12.94
N THR A 771 -2.82 26.10 -13.99
CA THR A 771 -1.51 25.44 -13.87
C THR A 771 -0.49 26.48 -13.44
N LEU A 772 0.25 26.21 -12.37
CA LEU A 772 1.12 27.18 -11.71
C LEU A 772 2.56 26.67 -11.65
N SER A 773 3.52 27.54 -11.93
CA SER A 773 4.95 27.34 -11.64
C SER A 773 5.22 27.42 -10.13
N LEU A 774 6.42 26.98 -9.70
CA LEU A 774 6.83 27.11 -8.28
C LEU A 774 6.84 28.59 -7.83
N LEU A 775 7.27 29.49 -8.72
CA LEU A 775 7.30 30.92 -8.46
C LEU A 775 5.88 31.47 -8.21
N GLU A 776 4.91 31.07 -9.02
CA GLU A 776 3.52 31.51 -8.89
C GLU A 776 2.87 30.95 -7.63
N LEU A 777 3.13 29.68 -7.28
CA LEU A 777 2.63 29.07 -6.04
C LEU A 777 3.07 29.87 -4.80
N ILE A 778 4.37 30.18 -4.70
CA ILE A 778 4.89 30.95 -3.57
C ILE A 778 4.37 32.38 -3.58
N ARG A 779 4.29 33.01 -4.76
CA ARG A 779 3.77 34.38 -4.88
C ARG A 779 2.31 34.48 -4.44
N HIS A 780 1.46 33.56 -4.86
CA HIS A 780 0.06 33.53 -4.44
C HIS A 780 -0.08 33.31 -2.92
N TYR A 781 0.73 32.41 -2.36
CA TYR A 781 0.77 32.21 -0.91
C TYR A 781 1.21 33.47 -0.16
N LEU A 782 2.28 34.14 -0.61
CA LEU A 782 2.81 35.34 0.05
C LEU A 782 1.83 36.52 -0.02
N VAL A 783 1.17 36.71 -1.16
CA VAL A 783 0.11 37.73 -1.30
C VAL A 783 -1.03 37.45 -0.32
N TYR A 784 -1.42 36.19 -0.17
CA TYR A 784 -2.45 35.80 0.78
C TYR A 784 -2.01 36.02 2.24
N GLN A 785 -0.78 35.66 2.61
CA GLN A 785 -0.27 35.90 3.96
C GLN A 785 -0.19 37.40 4.30
N ARG A 786 0.16 38.25 3.34
CA ARG A 786 0.10 39.72 3.52
C ARG A 786 -1.31 40.19 3.83
N ASP A 787 -2.32 39.64 3.15
CA ASP A 787 -3.73 39.96 3.44
C ASP A 787 -4.13 39.47 4.84
N VAL A 788 -3.82 38.22 5.19
CA VAL A 788 -4.10 37.63 6.51
C VAL A 788 -3.49 38.47 7.64
N VAL A 789 -2.19 38.80 7.55
CA VAL A 789 -1.51 39.63 8.55
C VAL A 789 -2.11 41.03 8.60
N THR A 790 -2.45 41.63 7.46
CA THR A 790 -3.12 42.95 7.42
C THR A 790 -4.48 42.91 8.11
N ARG A 791 -5.30 41.90 7.83
CA ARG A 791 -6.63 41.73 8.42
C ARG A 791 -6.53 41.48 9.93
N ARG A 792 -5.62 40.59 10.35
CA ARG A 792 -5.33 40.35 11.77
C ARG A 792 -4.89 41.62 12.49
N SER A 793 -3.91 42.34 11.95
CA SER A 793 -3.41 43.58 12.55
C SER A 793 -4.49 44.66 12.60
N LYS A 794 -5.37 44.76 11.61
CA LYS A 794 -6.56 45.65 11.66
C LYS A 794 -7.54 45.20 12.74
N TYR A 795 -7.80 43.91 12.88
CA TYR A 795 -8.68 43.38 13.92
C TYR A 795 -8.11 43.66 15.31
N GLU A 796 -6.85 43.33 15.55
CA GLU A 796 -6.13 43.62 16.80
C GLU A 796 -6.14 45.11 17.11
N LEU A 797 -5.88 45.96 16.10
CA LEU A 797 -5.92 47.42 16.28
C LEU A 797 -7.31 47.89 16.70
N ARG A 798 -8.38 47.42 16.05
CA ARG A 798 -9.76 47.76 16.43
C ARG A 798 -10.09 47.31 17.85
N GLN A 799 -9.67 46.11 18.26
CA GLN A 799 -9.91 45.62 19.62
C GLN A 799 -9.10 46.40 20.66
N ALA A 800 -7.82 46.68 20.38
CA ALA A 800 -6.95 47.44 21.24
C ALA A 800 -7.43 48.88 21.41
N GLU A 801 -7.82 49.57 20.31
CA GLU A 801 -8.39 50.92 20.36
C GLU A 801 -9.71 50.95 21.13
N LYS A 802 -10.60 49.98 20.91
CA LYS A 802 -11.85 49.86 21.66
C LYS A 802 -11.61 49.67 23.16
N ARG A 803 -10.63 48.83 23.53
CA ARG A 803 -10.27 48.59 24.93
C ARG A 803 -9.60 49.81 25.56
N ALA A 804 -8.63 50.42 24.88
CA ALA A 804 -7.95 51.62 25.33
C ALA A 804 -8.94 52.78 25.54
N HIS A 805 -9.91 52.94 24.64
CA HIS A 805 -10.99 53.93 24.77
C HIS A 805 -11.81 53.72 26.05
N VAL A 806 -12.16 52.48 26.39
CA VAL A 806 -12.86 52.18 27.66
C VAL A 806 -11.98 52.48 28.88
N LEU A 807 -10.70 52.07 28.86
CA LEU A 807 -9.77 52.31 29.97
C LEU A 807 -9.49 53.80 30.17
N GLU A 808 -9.43 54.59 29.10
CA GLU A 808 -9.33 56.05 29.19
C GLU A 808 -10.53 56.63 29.93
N GLY A 809 -11.75 56.14 29.63
CA GLY A 809 -12.96 56.51 30.36
C GLY A 809 -12.88 56.15 31.84
N TYR A 810 -12.34 54.97 32.18
CA TYR A 810 -12.12 54.57 33.57
C TYR A 810 -11.12 55.48 34.28
N LEU A 811 -9.99 55.83 33.65
CA LEU A 811 -9.00 56.72 34.23
C LEU A 811 -9.60 58.11 34.48
N LYS A 812 -10.34 58.68 33.51
CA LYS A 812 -11.08 59.95 33.67
C LYS A 812 -12.08 59.87 34.83
N ALA A 813 -12.83 58.78 34.94
CA ALA A 813 -13.79 58.59 36.02
C ALA A 813 -13.11 58.42 37.39
N LEU A 814 -11.99 57.70 37.47
CA LEU A 814 -11.21 57.49 38.68
C LEU A 814 -10.51 58.77 39.16
N ASP A 815 -10.17 59.70 38.25
CA ASP A 815 -9.61 61.01 38.60
C ASP A 815 -10.64 61.96 39.21
N SER A 816 -11.93 61.78 38.90
CA SER A 816 -13.05 62.60 39.40
C SER A 816 -14.15 61.76 40.07
N LEU A 817 -13.74 60.75 40.83
CA LEU A 817 -14.59 59.68 41.35
C LEU A 817 -15.77 60.18 42.19
N ASP A 818 -15.53 61.14 43.09
CA ASP A 818 -16.59 61.69 43.95
C ASP A 818 -17.67 62.43 43.14
N ALA A 819 -17.27 63.15 42.09
CA ALA A 819 -18.18 63.87 41.21
C ALA A 819 -19.00 62.91 40.33
N VAL A 820 -18.37 61.83 39.84
CA VAL A 820 -19.05 60.76 39.09
C VAL A 820 -20.08 60.04 39.98
N ILE A 821 -19.73 59.67 41.21
CA ILE A 821 -20.67 59.03 42.14
C ILE A 821 -21.82 59.98 42.51
N ALA A 822 -21.53 61.26 42.75
CA ALA A 822 -22.55 62.25 43.07
C ALA A 822 -23.56 62.42 41.92
N LEU A 823 -23.09 62.47 40.68
CA LEU A 823 -23.93 62.55 39.48
C LEU A 823 -24.81 61.30 39.35
N ILE A 824 -24.22 60.10 39.44
CA ILE A 824 -24.98 58.83 39.32
C ILE A 824 -26.04 58.72 40.42
N ARG A 825 -25.75 59.16 41.65
CA ARG A 825 -26.72 59.14 42.77
C ARG A 825 -27.83 60.19 42.65
N ALA A 826 -27.60 61.27 41.91
CA ALA A 826 -28.56 62.34 41.71
C ALA A 826 -29.47 62.12 40.49
N ALA A 827 -29.03 61.32 39.52
CA ALA A 827 -29.81 60.96 38.34
C ALA A 827 -31.06 60.15 38.68
N SER A 828 -32.15 60.35 37.93
CA SER A 828 -33.42 59.64 38.18
C SER A 828 -33.43 58.21 37.67
N ASP A 829 -32.62 57.90 36.64
CA ASP A 829 -32.48 56.59 36.03
C ASP A 829 -31.11 56.44 35.33
N THR A 830 -30.84 55.25 34.79
CA THR A 830 -29.58 54.91 34.12
C THR A 830 -29.32 55.73 32.86
N ASP A 831 -30.35 56.12 32.12
CA ASP A 831 -30.21 56.88 30.87
C ASP A 831 -29.87 58.36 31.18
N ASP A 832 -30.48 58.92 32.22
CA ASP A 832 -30.16 60.24 32.76
C ASP A 832 -28.72 60.27 33.32
N ALA A 833 -28.31 59.24 34.06
CA ALA A 833 -26.94 59.08 34.54
C ALA A 833 -25.93 58.98 33.38
N ARG A 834 -26.22 58.16 32.36
CA ARG A 834 -25.36 58.02 31.17
C ARG A 834 -25.21 59.36 30.43
N THR A 835 -26.33 60.05 30.20
CA THR A 835 -26.34 61.35 29.51
C THR A 835 -25.58 62.42 30.30
N GLY A 836 -25.74 62.44 31.64
CA GLY A 836 -24.99 63.32 32.53
C GLY A 836 -23.48 63.04 32.49
N LEU A 837 -23.07 61.77 32.55
CA LEU A 837 -21.66 61.37 32.44
C LEU A 837 -21.03 61.79 31.12
N MET A 838 -21.75 61.63 30.00
CA MET A 838 -21.27 62.05 28.68
C MET A 838 -21.09 63.57 28.62
N ARG A 839 -22.07 64.34 29.12
CA ARG A 839 -22.05 65.81 29.07
C ARG A 839 -20.98 66.42 29.97
N ASP A 840 -20.84 65.92 31.19
CA ASP A 840 -20.07 66.59 32.25
C ASP A 840 -18.59 66.14 32.29
N PHE A 841 -18.26 64.98 31.72
CA PHE A 841 -16.89 64.41 31.74
C PHE A 841 -16.28 64.16 30.35
N ASP A 842 -16.90 64.67 29.28
CA ASP A 842 -16.47 64.47 27.87
C ASP A 842 -16.23 62.99 27.53
N LEU A 843 -17.23 62.17 27.85
CA LEU A 843 -17.21 60.72 27.66
C LEU A 843 -18.10 60.34 26.49
N SER A 844 -17.66 59.35 25.72
CA SER A 844 -18.53 58.67 24.76
C SER A 844 -19.61 57.84 25.46
N GLU A 845 -20.66 57.48 24.72
CA GLU A 845 -21.72 56.61 25.24
C GLU A 845 -21.18 55.25 25.72
N ILE A 846 -20.22 54.66 25.00
CA ILE A 846 -19.57 53.40 25.36
C ILE A 846 -18.78 53.53 26.68
N GLN A 847 -18.05 54.64 26.87
CA GLN A 847 -17.31 54.89 28.10
C GLN A 847 -18.24 55.13 29.28
N ALA A 848 -19.27 55.97 29.10
CA ALA A 848 -20.26 56.25 30.13
C ALA A 848 -20.99 54.98 30.58
N GLN A 849 -21.41 54.13 29.63
CA GLN A 849 -22.00 52.83 29.95
C GLN A 849 -21.02 51.92 30.71
N ALA A 850 -19.77 51.83 30.26
CA ALA A 850 -18.76 51.03 30.94
C ALA A 850 -18.49 51.50 32.38
N ILE A 851 -18.55 52.81 32.64
CA ILE A 851 -18.42 53.40 33.99
C ILE A 851 -19.60 53.03 34.88
N LEU A 852 -20.82 52.97 34.34
CA LEU A 852 -22.01 52.52 35.07
C LEU A 852 -21.91 51.02 35.45
N ASP A 853 -21.26 50.22 34.60
CA ASP A 853 -21.03 48.79 34.82
C ASP A 853 -19.80 48.49 35.71
N LEU A 854 -19.12 49.54 36.19
CA LEU A 854 -17.86 49.45 36.91
C LEU A 854 -18.10 48.95 38.34
N ARG A 855 -17.45 47.84 38.70
CA ARG A 855 -17.57 47.23 40.04
C ARG A 855 -16.77 48.01 41.08
N LEU A 856 -17.31 48.15 42.30
CA LEU A 856 -16.65 48.85 43.41
C LEU A 856 -15.23 48.35 43.72
N SER A 857 -14.93 47.07 43.47
CA SER A 857 -13.59 46.48 43.66
C SER A 857 -12.51 47.10 42.76
N ARG A 858 -12.90 47.68 41.62
CA ARG A 858 -12.00 48.35 40.66
C ARG A 858 -11.63 49.79 41.07
N LEU A 859 -12.20 50.30 42.16
CA LEU A 859 -11.88 51.63 42.70
C LEU A 859 -10.67 51.64 43.65
N THR A 860 -10.06 50.49 43.91
CA THR A 860 -8.86 50.40 44.76
C THR A 860 -7.65 51.02 44.07
N LYS A 861 -6.68 51.50 44.85
CA LYS A 861 -5.42 52.07 44.33
C LYS A 861 -4.68 51.08 43.42
N LEU A 862 -4.61 49.80 43.81
CA LEU A 862 -3.97 48.75 43.02
C LEU A 862 -4.67 48.55 41.68
N ALA A 863 -6.01 48.47 41.66
CA ALA A 863 -6.77 48.31 40.43
C ALA A 863 -6.61 49.52 39.47
N ARG A 864 -6.46 50.73 40.00
CA ARG A 864 -6.12 51.92 39.20
C ARG A 864 -4.74 51.79 38.56
N GLU A 865 -3.73 51.36 39.30
CA GLU A 865 -2.37 51.13 38.78
C GLU A 865 -2.37 50.04 37.69
N GLU A 866 -3.13 48.95 37.89
CA GLU A 866 -3.32 47.90 36.88
C GLU A 866 -4.00 48.43 35.61
N ILE A 867 -5.05 49.24 35.74
CA ILE A 867 -5.75 49.87 34.60
C ILE A 867 -4.83 50.81 33.84
N GLN A 868 -4.02 51.61 34.56
CA GLN A 868 -3.05 52.52 33.93
C GLN A 868 -1.96 51.76 33.19
N ALA A 869 -1.45 50.67 33.77
CA ALA A 869 -0.46 49.80 33.12
C ALA A 869 -1.06 49.16 31.85
N GLU A 870 -2.26 48.57 31.94
CA GLU A 870 -2.97 47.99 30.80
C GLU A 870 -3.19 49.03 29.68
N PHE A 871 -3.57 50.26 30.04
CA PHE A 871 -3.74 51.34 29.07
C PHE A 871 -2.42 51.71 28.38
N ASN A 872 -1.32 51.84 29.13
CA ASN A 872 0.00 52.17 28.57
C ASN A 872 0.48 51.07 27.61
N ASP A 873 0.36 49.80 28.01
CA ASP A 873 0.72 48.64 27.19
C ASP A 873 -0.10 48.62 25.88
N LEU A 874 -1.40 48.91 25.97
CA LEU A 874 -2.27 49.00 24.79
C LEU A 874 -1.90 50.18 23.88
N GLN A 875 -1.50 51.34 24.41
CA GLN A 875 -1.05 52.47 23.60
C GLN A 875 0.24 52.15 22.84
N GLU A 876 1.19 51.45 23.49
CA GLU A 876 2.40 50.96 22.84
C GLU A 876 2.04 49.98 21.71
N ARG A 877 1.18 49.00 22.00
CA ARG A 877 0.71 48.03 20.99
C ARG A 877 -0.05 48.67 19.84
N ILE A 878 -0.90 49.66 20.09
CA ILE A 878 -1.60 50.44 19.05
C ILE A 878 -0.60 51.16 18.14
N THR A 879 0.42 51.77 18.73
CA THR A 879 1.49 52.46 17.99
C THR A 879 2.25 51.48 17.10
N GLU A 880 2.59 50.31 17.63
CA GLU A 880 3.23 49.22 16.88
C GLU A 880 2.35 48.73 15.72
N LEU A 881 1.08 48.41 15.98
CA LEU A 881 0.12 47.93 14.98
C LEU A 881 -0.12 48.95 13.85
N ARG A 882 -0.24 50.25 14.19
CA ARG A 882 -0.34 51.32 13.20
C ARG A 882 0.93 51.43 12.36
N ALA A 883 2.11 51.24 12.96
CA ALA A 883 3.38 51.23 12.24
C ALA A 883 3.48 50.02 11.29
N ILE A 884 3.05 48.82 11.73
CA ILE A 884 2.99 47.62 10.88
C ILE A 884 2.05 47.85 9.68
N LEU A 885 0.84 48.37 9.92
CA LEU A 885 -0.14 48.65 8.87
C LEU A 885 0.28 49.79 7.92
N GLY A 886 1.17 50.67 8.37
CA GLY A 886 1.67 51.81 7.60
C GLY A 886 2.83 51.49 6.65
N ASP A 887 3.48 50.33 6.80
CA ASP A 887 4.66 49.95 6.02
C ASP A 887 4.61 48.49 5.56
N PRO A 888 4.45 48.23 4.25
CA PRO A 888 4.45 46.86 3.70
C PRO A 888 5.70 46.04 4.07
N ALA A 889 6.87 46.69 4.24
CA ALA A 889 8.09 45.98 4.63
C ALA A 889 8.02 45.44 6.06
N ARG A 890 7.26 46.09 6.96
CA ARG A 890 7.02 45.58 8.31
C ARG A 890 6.06 44.40 8.32
N ILE A 891 5.06 44.39 7.43
CA ILE A 891 4.18 43.22 7.24
C ILE A 891 5.01 42.01 6.80
N ASP A 892 5.89 42.21 5.81
CA ASP A 892 6.83 41.17 5.36
C ASP A 892 7.79 40.72 6.48
N GLY A 893 8.22 41.66 7.34
CA GLY A 893 8.99 41.37 8.55
C GLY A 893 8.26 40.44 9.52
N VAL A 894 6.99 40.73 9.82
CA VAL A 894 6.14 39.86 10.66
C VAL A 894 6.02 38.48 10.03
N ILE A 895 5.70 38.39 8.73
CA ILE A 895 5.60 37.09 8.02
C ILE A 895 6.91 36.29 8.14
N LYS A 896 8.06 36.95 7.97
CA LYS A 896 9.38 36.33 8.09
C LYS A 896 9.63 35.81 9.50
N GLU A 897 9.33 36.58 10.54
CA GLU A 897 9.47 36.17 11.94
C GLU A 897 8.61 34.94 12.25
N GLU A 898 7.34 34.94 11.82
CA GLU A 898 6.42 33.82 12.03
C GLU A 898 6.89 32.54 11.31
N LEU A 899 7.35 32.65 10.06
CA LEU A 899 7.87 31.50 9.30
C LEU A 899 9.16 30.94 9.91
N LEU A 900 10.03 31.80 10.43
CA LEU A 900 11.25 31.38 11.14
C LEU A 900 10.93 30.68 12.47
N GLU A 901 9.94 31.16 13.21
CA GLU A 901 9.43 30.49 14.41
C GLU A 901 8.94 29.07 14.07
N LEU A 902 8.16 28.91 13.00
CA LEU A 902 7.69 27.60 12.54
C LEU A 902 8.84 26.69 12.11
N LYS A 903 9.84 27.24 11.42
CA LYS A 903 11.06 26.50 11.05
C LYS A 903 11.83 26.04 12.29
N GLU A 904 11.89 26.84 13.34
CA GLU A 904 12.55 26.46 14.60
C GLU A 904 11.79 25.35 15.35
N ILE A 905 10.46 25.47 15.45
CA ILE A 905 9.62 24.51 16.18
C ILE A 905 9.53 23.16 15.45
N TYR A 906 9.26 23.18 14.13
CA TYR A 906 8.97 21.97 13.36
C TYR A 906 10.15 21.48 12.52
N GLY A 907 11.14 22.34 12.22
CA GLY A 907 12.30 22.00 11.38
C GLY A 907 13.50 21.43 12.14
N LYS A 908 13.59 21.62 13.47
CA LYS A 908 14.78 21.25 14.28
C LYS A 908 15.14 19.75 14.26
N SER A 909 14.16 18.89 14.01
CA SER A 909 14.32 17.43 13.92
C SER A 909 13.76 16.86 12.62
N ASP A 910 13.64 17.70 11.57
CA ASP A 910 12.99 17.33 10.32
C ASP A 910 13.93 17.51 9.13
N ASP A 911 14.97 16.68 9.14
CA ASP A 911 15.88 16.57 8.00
C ASP A 911 15.14 16.07 6.76
N ARG A 912 15.65 16.47 5.60
CA ARG A 912 15.14 16.00 4.30
C ARG A 912 15.21 14.47 4.25
N ARG A 913 14.06 13.83 3.99
CA ARG A 913 13.95 12.36 3.93
C ARG A 913 14.36 11.84 2.55
N THR A 914 13.96 12.55 1.50
CA THR A 914 14.16 12.14 0.12
C THR A 914 15.48 12.63 -0.42
N GLU A 915 16.36 11.72 -0.79
CA GLU A 915 17.65 12.05 -1.37
C GLU A 915 17.52 12.44 -2.85
N ILE A 916 18.31 13.40 -3.34
CA ILE A 916 18.37 13.72 -4.77
C ILE A 916 19.70 13.22 -5.31
N VAL A 917 19.66 12.12 -6.05
CA VAL A 917 20.84 11.54 -6.69
C VAL A 917 20.99 12.11 -8.10
N GLN A 918 22.22 12.24 -8.58
CA GLN A 918 22.43 12.56 -9.99
C GLN A 918 21.84 11.44 -10.83
N ALA A 919 21.30 11.78 -12.00
CA ALA A 919 21.03 10.75 -12.98
C ALA A 919 22.40 10.18 -13.37
N GLU A 920 22.64 8.93 -13.04
CA GLU A 920 23.59 8.14 -13.83
C GLU A 920 23.05 8.26 -15.26
N ASP A 921 23.81 8.86 -16.18
CA ASP A 921 23.50 8.78 -17.61
C ASP A 921 23.11 7.32 -17.87
N GLU A 922 21.92 7.09 -18.46
CA GLU A 922 21.29 5.77 -18.56
C GLU A 922 22.36 4.72 -18.82
N LEU A 923 22.81 4.02 -17.76
CA LEU A 923 23.82 2.98 -17.91
C LEU A 923 23.17 1.95 -18.80
N GLU A 924 23.57 1.94 -20.07
CA GLU A 924 23.12 0.90 -20.96
C GLU A 924 23.65 -0.40 -20.38
N LEU A 925 22.94 -1.50 -20.58
CA LEU A 925 23.37 -2.81 -20.06
C LEU A 925 24.81 -3.18 -20.52
N GLU A 926 25.29 -2.49 -21.55
CA GLU A 926 26.63 -2.47 -22.10
C GLU A 926 27.70 -1.81 -21.22
N ASP A 927 27.40 -0.73 -20.48
CA ASP A 927 28.38 -0.03 -19.62
C ASP A 927 28.81 -0.87 -18.40
N LEU A 928 28.10 -1.98 -18.15
CA LEU A 928 28.41 -2.99 -17.14
C LEU A 928 29.36 -4.09 -17.65
N ILE A 929 29.63 -4.11 -18.95
CA ILE A 929 30.52 -5.09 -19.59
C ILE A 929 31.91 -4.46 -19.65
N ALA A 930 32.93 -5.15 -19.15
CA ALA A 930 34.30 -4.66 -19.25
C ALA A 930 34.70 -4.49 -20.72
N GLU A 931 35.24 -3.33 -21.08
CA GLU A 931 35.83 -3.10 -22.40
C GLU A 931 37.14 -3.89 -22.50
N GLU A 932 37.10 -5.01 -23.21
CA GLU A 932 38.23 -5.93 -23.37
C GLU A 932 38.42 -6.29 -24.84
N ASP A 933 39.68 -6.37 -25.28
CA ASP A 933 40.01 -6.85 -26.61
C ASP A 933 39.85 -8.37 -26.69
N MET A 934 39.04 -8.81 -27.66
CA MET A 934 38.72 -10.21 -27.90
C MET A 934 39.18 -10.63 -29.30
N VAL A 935 39.82 -11.80 -29.41
CA VAL A 935 40.05 -12.50 -30.67
C VAL A 935 38.76 -13.20 -31.08
N ILE A 936 38.25 -12.83 -32.26
CA ILE A 936 37.07 -13.42 -32.88
C ILE A 936 37.53 -14.38 -33.95
N ALA A 937 37.11 -15.65 -33.84
CA ALA A 937 37.42 -16.69 -34.81
C ALA A 937 36.13 -17.25 -35.40
N ILE A 938 36.04 -17.21 -36.72
CA ILE A 938 34.92 -17.76 -37.51
C ILE A 938 35.51 -18.79 -38.49
N THR A 939 34.99 -20.02 -38.46
CA THR A 939 35.46 -21.10 -39.32
C THR A 939 34.66 -21.17 -40.63
N ARG A 940 35.21 -21.87 -41.64
CA ARG A 940 34.49 -22.13 -42.91
C ARG A 940 33.15 -22.84 -42.70
N SER A 941 33.09 -23.74 -41.71
CA SER A 941 31.85 -24.42 -41.31
C SER A 941 30.89 -23.54 -40.48
N ASN A 942 31.13 -22.22 -40.45
CA ASN A 942 30.34 -21.21 -39.75
C ASN A 942 30.29 -21.39 -38.22
N TYR A 943 31.32 -21.94 -37.59
CA TYR A 943 31.45 -21.90 -36.13
C TYR A 943 32.12 -20.59 -35.71
N ILE A 944 31.53 -19.91 -34.73
CA ILE A 944 32.01 -18.64 -34.19
C ILE A 944 32.28 -18.74 -32.69
N LYS A 945 33.36 -18.08 -32.24
CA LYS A 945 33.70 -17.89 -30.83
C LYS A 945 34.51 -16.61 -30.61
N ARG A 946 34.46 -16.10 -29.38
CA ARG A 946 35.37 -15.06 -28.89
C ARG A 946 36.30 -15.60 -27.81
N LEU A 947 37.54 -15.12 -27.78
CA LEU A 947 38.57 -15.49 -26.81
C LEU A 947 39.31 -14.22 -26.34
N PRO A 948 39.67 -14.05 -25.06
CA PRO A 948 40.48 -12.91 -24.63
C PRO A 948 41.84 -12.90 -25.35
N VAL A 949 42.32 -11.73 -25.79
CA VAL A 949 43.61 -11.59 -26.48
C VAL A 949 44.78 -12.10 -25.63
N THR A 950 44.69 -12.02 -24.30
CA THR A 950 45.69 -12.57 -23.35
C THR A 950 45.91 -14.08 -23.50
N THR A 951 44.90 -14.81 -23.95
CA THR A 951 44.95 -16.25 -24.25
C THR A 951 45.71 -16.55 -25.55
N TYR A 952 46.00 -15.52 -26.35
CA TYR A 952 46.62 -15.55 -27.66
C TYR A 952 47.99 -14.83 -27.62
N ARG A 953 48.91 -15.29 -26.77
CA ARG A 953 50.27 -14.69 -26.65
C ARG A 953 51.24 -15.25 -27.70
N GLU A 954 52.00 -14.36 -28.34
CA GLU A 954 53.18 -14.65 -29.16
C GLU A 954 54.34 -15.23 -28.31
N GLN A 955 54.97 -16.31 -28.80
CA GLN A 955 56.30 -16.71 -28.36
C GLN A 955 57.35 -15.98 -29.22
N ARG A 956 58.09 -15.04 -28.62
CA ARG A 956 59.26 -14.40 -29.26
C ARG A 956 60.44 -15.36 -29.31
N ARG A 957 60.48 -16.23 -30.32
CA ARG A 957 61.68 -16.83 -30.92
C ARG A 957 61.29 -17.43 -32.26
N GLY A 958 61.99 -17.03 -33.33
CA GLY A 958 61.64 -17.31 -34.73
C GLY A 958 61.14 -18.73 -35.00
N GLY A 959 59.92 -18.80 -35.54
CA GLY A 959 59.20 -20.03 -35.84
C GLY A 959 57.70 -19.78 -35.71
N ILE A 960 56.99 -19.83 -36.84
CA ILE A 960 55.53 -19.87 -37.07
C ILE A 960 54.65 -19.78 -35.80
N GLY A 961 53.87 -18.71 -35.69
CA GLY A 961 52.88 -18.50 -34.62
C GLY A 961 51.91 -19.66 -34.45
N VAL A 962 51.55 -19.91 -33.19
CA VAL A 962 50.88 -21.11 -32.67
C VAL A 962 49.60 -21.50 -33.42
N MET A 963 49.68 -22.55 -34.25
CA MET A 963 48.52 -23.37 -34.62
C MET A 963 48.03 -24.12 -33.38
N GLY A 964 46.78 -23.89 -32.97
CA GLY A 964 46.18 -24.63 -31.86
C GLY A 964 44.88 -24.00 -31.37
N MET A 965 43.92 -23.83 -32.29
CA MET A 965 42.50 -23.84 -31.95
C MET A 965 41.97 -25.19 -32.41
N ASP A 966 41.25 -25.90 -31.54
CA ASP A 966 40.57 -27.13 -31.96
C ASP A 966 39.41 -26.75 -32.88
N LEU A 967 39.49 -27.22 -34.12
CA LEU A 967 38.47 -27.02 -35.15
C LEU A 967 37.70 -28.34 -35.35
N LYS A 968 36.63 -28.29 -36.15
CA LYS A 968 36.00 -29.52 -36.65
C LYS A 968 36.95 -30.18 -37.66
N ASP A 969 36.84 -31.50 -37.85
CA ASP A 969 37.67 -32.21 -38.83
C ASP A 969 37.46 -31.61 -40.23
N GLU A 970 38.56 -31.34 -40.95
CA GLU A 970 38.61 -30.65 -42.25
C GLU A 970 38.14 -29.17 -42.25
N ASP A 971 37.96 -28.55 -41.09
CA ASP A 971 37.57 -27.14 -40.95
C ASP A 971 38.81 -26.24 -40.71
N TYR A 972 38.76 -25.00 -41.20
CA TYR A 972 39.82 -24.01 -41.01
C TYR A 972 39.22 -22.64 -40.67
N ILE A 973 40.03 -21.73 -40.12
CA ILE A 973 39.58 -20.38 -39.73
C ILE A 973 39.46 -19.52 -41.00
N GLU A 974 38.25 -19.07 -41.30
CA GLU A 974 37.95 -18.22 -42.47
C GLU A 974 38.08 -16.71 -42.11
N HIS A 975 37.67 -16.33 -40.90
CA HIS A 975 37.85 -14.97 -40.39
C HIS A 975 38.49 -14.98 -39.00
N LEU A 976 39.57 -14.21 -38.83
CA LEU A 976 40.27 -13.99 -37.57
C LEU A 976 40.60 -12.51 -37.42
N PHE A 977 40.07 -11.86 -36.39
CA PHE A 977 40.32 -10.46 -36.11
C PHE A 977 40.18 -10.15 -34.62
N VAL A 978 40.67 -9.00 -34.19
CA VAL A 978 40.54 -8.49 -32.82
C VAL A 978 39.50 -7.38 -32.82
N ALA A 979 38.56 -7.45 -31.87
CA ALA A 979 37.53 -6.45 -31.66
C ALA A 979 37.23 -6.29 -30.16
N SER A 980 36.85 -5.08 -29.76
CA SER A 980 36.42 -4.79 -28.39
C SER A 980 35.09 -5.46 -28.08
N THR A 981 34.84 -5.83 -26.81
CA THR A 981 33.54 -6.37 -26.35
C THR A 981 32.31 -5.54 -26.75
N HIS A 982 32.51 -4.24 -27.01
CA HIS A 982 31.49 -3.26 -27.38
C HIS A 982 31.34 -3.08 -28.89
N ASP A 983 32.28 -3.58 -29.69
CA ASP A 983 32.20 -3.45 -31.15
C ASP A 983 31.05 -4.30 -31.71
N TYR A 984 30.44 -3.81 -32.78
CA TYR A 984 29.53 -4.56 -33.61
C TYR A 984 30.28 -5.36 -34.67
N ILE A 985 29.73 -6.54 -34.96
CA ILE A 985 30.12 -7.39 -36.09
C ILE A 985 28.93 -7.49 -37.03
N LEU A 986 29.12 -7.03 -38.26
CA LEU A 986 28.17 -7.10 -39.36
C LEU A 986 28.45 -8.35 -40.20
N PHE A 987 27.45 -9.23 -40.31
CA PHE A 987 27.51 -10.48 -41.08
C PHE A 987 26.74 -10.32 -42.38
N PHE A 988 27.45 -10.21 -43.50
CA PHE A 988 26.84 -10.11 -44.83
C PHE A 988 26.72 -11.49 -45.47
N THR A 989 25.53 -11.83 -45.96
CA THR A 989 25.24 -13.18 -46.47
C THR A 989 25.16 -13.24 -47.99
N ASN A 990 25.28 -14.44 -48.57
CA ASN A 990 25.16 -14.71 -50.01
C ASN A 990 23.85 -14.22 -50.63
N VAL A 991 22.76 -14.17 -49.85
CA VAL A 991 21.44 -13.67 -50.28
C VAL A 991 21.28 -12.14 -50.13
N GLY A 992 22.36 -11.42 -49.80
CA GLY A 992 22.36 -9.94 -49.76
C GLY A 992 21.75 -9.33 -48.50
N LYS A 993 21.61 -10.11 -47.42
CA LYS A 993 21.22 -9.61 -46.09
C LYS A 993 22.44 -9.25 -45.24
N VAL A 994 22.22 -8.41 -44.23
CA VAL A 994 23.16 -8.19 -43.16
C VAL A 994 22.50 -8.35 -41.80
N TYR A 995 23.21 -9.05 -40.93
CA TYR A 995 22.90 -9.24 -39.53
C TYR A 995 23.97 -8.55 -38.68
N ARG A 996 23.66 -8.28 -37.41
CA ARG A 996 24.61 -7.63 -36.49
C ARG A 996 24.54 -8.31 -35.13
N LEU A 997 25.69 -8.55 -34.54
CA LEU A 997 25.83 -8.89 -33.12
C LEU A 997 26.92 -8.01 -32.53
N LYS A 998 26.83 -7.71 -31.24
CA LYS A 998 27.97 -7.18 -30.47
C LYS A 998 28.92 -8.30 -30.13
N VAL A 999 30.18 -7.96 -29.95
CA VAL A 999 31.21 -8.95 -29.61
C VAL A 999 30.86 -9.69 -28.33
N HIS A 1000 30.38 -9.04 -27.27
CA HIS A 1000 30.04 -9.72 -26.02
C HIS A 1000 28.91 -10.77 -26.15
N GLU A 1001 28.03 -10.62 -27.14
CA GLU A 1001 26.95 -11.57 -27.45
C GLU A 1001 27.49 -12.86 -28.10
N LEU A 1002 28.72 -12.85 -28.62
CA LEU A 1002 29.36 -14.04 -29.14
C LEU A 1002 29.75 -15.00 -28.01
N PRO A 1003 29.69 -16.32 -28.25
CA PRO A 1003 30.01 -17.31 -27.23
C PRO A 1003 31.48 -17.20 -26.83
N LEU A 1004 31.71 -16.97 -25.53
CA LEU A 1004 33.04 -17.04 -24.93
C LEU A 1004 33.51 -18.49 -24.98
N GLY A 1005 34.62 -18.73 -25.66
CA GLY A 1005 35.21 -20.04 -25.83
C GLY A 1005 36.57 -20.15 -25.14
N SER A 1006 36.97 -21.37 -24.78
CA SER A 1006 38.38 -21.69 -24.51
C SER A 1006 39.10 -22.06 -25.81
N ARG A 1007 40.44 -22.14 -25.79
CA ARG A 1007 41.24 -22.56 -26.96
C ARG A 1007 40.81 -23.93 -27.53
N GLN A 1008 40.40 -24.84 -26.65
CA GLN A 1008 39.94 -26.20 -26.96
C GLN A 1008 38.48 -26.28 -27.42
N SER A 1009 37.69 -25.21 -27.20
CA SER A 1009 36.28 -25.21 -27.60
C SER A 1009 36.14 -24.95 -29.10
N LYS A 1010 35.27 -25.70 -29.79
CA LYS A 1010 35.01 -25.53 -31.23
C LYS A 1010 34.13 -24.31 -31.55
N GLY A 1011 33.60 -23.61 -30.55
CA GLY A 1011 32.65 -22.51 -30.71
C GLY A 1011 31.21 -22.99 -30.91
N ARG A 1012 30.31 -22.10 -31.36
CA ARG A 1012 28.92 -22.45 -31.74
C ARG A 1012 28.69 -22.16 -33.22
N ALA A 1013 27.85 -22.97 -33.86
CA ALA A 1013 27.39 -22.69 -35.21
C ALA A 1013 26.61 -21.36 -35.24
N ILE A 1014 26.94 -20.48 -36.20
CA ILE A 1014 26.36 -19.13 -36.31
C ILE A 1014 24.85 -19.17 -36.54
N GLN A 1015 24.32 -20.25 -37.15
CA GLN A 1015 22.87 -20.43 -37.35
C GLN A 1015 22.10 -20.53 -36.03
N ASN A 1016 22.78 -20.84 -34.91
CA ASN A 1016 22.17 -20.83 -33.59
C ASN A 1016 22.09 -19.42 -32.98
N LEU A 1017 22.83 -18.45 -33.54
CA LEU A 1017 22.88 -17.07 -33.07
C LEU A 1017 22.08 -16.14 -33.97
N LEU A 1018 22.01 -16.45 -35.27
CA LEU A 1018 21.36 -15.64 -36.29
C LEU A 1018 20.35 -16.48 -37.09
N PRO A 1019 19.14 -15.97 -37.36
CA PRO A 1019 18.09 -16.70 -38.07
C PRO A 1019 18.34 -16.70 -39.58
N PHE A 1020 19.27 -17.55 -40.01
CA PHE A 1020 19.60 -17.76 -41.42
C PHE A 1020 18.53 -18.60 -42.12
N ARG A 1021 18.29 -18.31 -43.40
CA ARG A 1021 17.48 -19.18 -44.26
C ARG A 1021 18.26 -20.45 -44.61
N GLN A 1022 17.54 -21.46 -45.11
CA GLN A 1022 18.16 -22.65 -45.67
C GLN A 1022 19.10 -22.24 -46.81
N GLU A 1023 20.35 -22.71 -46.79
CA GLU A 1023 21.44 -22.37 -47.73
C GLU A 1023 22.00 -20.93 -47.64
N GLU A 1024 21.62 -20.16 -46.62
CA GLU A 1024 22.21 -18.84 -46.37
C GLU A 1024 23.58 -18.96 -45.65
N GLN A 1025 24.60 -18.30 -46.22
CA GLN A 1025 25.99 -18.37 -45.76
C GLN A 1025 26.60 -16.99 -45.63
N VAL A 1026 27.47 -16.79 -44.63
CA VAL A 1026 28.24 -15.55 -44.48
C VAL A 1026 29.30 -15.47 -45.59
N ARG A 1027 29.35 -14.31 -46.27
CA ARG A 1027 30.30 -14.00 -47.34
C ARG A 1027 31.30 -12.92 -46.95
N ALA A 1028 30.92 -12.04 -46.04
CA ALA A 1028 31.83 -11.03 -45.50
C ALA A 1028 31.45 -10.68 -44.06
N VAL A 1029 32.47 -10.31 -43.29
CA VAL A 1029 32.34 -9.85 -41.92
C VAL A 1029 33.01 -8.49 -41.81
N VAL A 1030 32.30 -7.52 -41.25
CA VAL A 1030 32.79 -6.16 -41.03
C VAL A 1030 32.64 -5.81 -39.56
N GLN A 1031 33.73 -5.38 -38.93
CA GLN A 1031 33.72 -4.85 -37.57
C GLN A 1031 33.49 -3.34 -37.57
N THR A 1032 32.76 -2.83 -36.58
CA THR A 1032 32.48 -1.41 -36.43
C THR A 1032 32.04 -1.07 -35.02
N ARG A 1033 32.53 0.03 -34.46
CA ARG A 1033 32.07 0.59 -33.18
C ARG A 1033 30.98 1.62 -33.42
N ASP A 1034 31.20 2.56 -34.33
CA ASP A 1034 30.34 3.74 -34.52
C ASP A 1034 29.96 4.02 -35.99
N PHE A 1035 30.20 3.07 -36.88
CA PHE A 1035 29.91 3.13 -38.33
C PHE A 1035 30.68 4.21 -39.09
N LYS A 1036 31.86 4.62 -38.59
CA LYS A 1036 32.73 5.63 -39.23
C LYS A 1036 34.05 5.08 -39.75
N GLU A 1037 34.31 3.78 -39.64
CA GLU A 1037 35.57 3.15 -40.02
C GLU A 1037 35.82 3.17 -41.55
N ALA A 1038 34.78 3.38 -42.34
CA ALA A 1038 34.85 3.62 -43.77
C ALA A 1038 33.75 4.59 -44.21
N GLU A 1039 33.99 5.36 -45.27
CA GLU A 1039 32.94 6.20 -45.86
C GLU A 1039 31.87 5.32 -46.52
N HIS A 1040 32.33 4.29 -47.24
CA HIS A 1040 31.47 3.41 -48.03
C HIS A 1040 31.79 1.93 -47.85
N LEU A 1041 30.77 1.09 -48.03
CA LEU A 1041 30.90 -0.34 -48.26
C LEU A 1041 30.64 -0.65 -49.73
N VAL A 1042 31.58 -1.34 -50.37
CA VAL A 1042 31.50 -1.81 -51.76
C VAL A 1042 31.14 -3.28 -51.78
N PHE A 1043 30.07 -3.60 -52.50
CA PHE A 1043 29.54 -4.94 -52.69
C PHE A 1043 29.78 -5.39 -54.12
N ALA A 1044 30.12 -6.66 -54.32
CA ALA A 1044 30.14 -7.29 -55.63
C ALA A 1044 29.37 -8.60 -55.63
N THR A 1045 28.69 -8.87 -56.73
CA THR A 1045 27.94 -10.11 -56.93
C THR A 1045 28.56 -10.99 -58.01
N LYS A 1046 28.14 -12.25 -58.03
CA LYS A 1046 28.59 -13.30 -58.94
C LYS A 1046 28.39 -12.91 -60.41
N ASN A 1047 27.29 -12.23 -60.73
CA ASN A 1047 26.96 -11.78 -62.08
C ASN A 1047 27.65 -10.46 -62.50
N GLY A 1048 28.62 -9.98 -61.72
CA GLY A 1048 29.41 -8.79 -62.06
C GLY A 1048 28.72 -7.46 -61.74
N VAL A 1049 27.73 -7.47 -60.85
CA VAL A 1049 27.11 -6.25 -60.33
C VAL A 1049 27.97 -5.72 -59.19
N VAL A 1050 28.17 -4.40 -59.16
CA VAL A 1050 28.84 -3.67 -58.08
C VAL A 1050 27.89 -2.65 -57.47
N LYS A 1051 27.95 -2.47 -56.16
CA LYS A 1051 27.15 -1.49 -55.43
C LYS A 1051 28.01 -0.80 -54.38
N LYS A 1052 27.74 0.49 -54.17
CA LYS A 1052 28.33 1.27 -53.10
C LYS A 1052 27.23 1.82 -52.19
N THR A 1053 27.38 1.65 -50.87
CA THR A 1053 26.44 2.16 -49.85
C THR A 1053 27.24 2.87 -48.77
N ARG A 1054 26.73 3.98 -48.21
CA ARG A 1054 27.37 4.62 -47.04
C ARG A 1054 27.35 3.67 -45.84
N MET A 1055 28.46 3.59 -45.09
CA MET A 1055 28.56 2.70 -43.93
C MET A 1055 27.54 3.05 -42.84
N SER A 1056 27.31 4.35 -42.61
CA SER A 1056 26.32 4.86 -41.65
C SER A 1056 24.88 4.41 -41.94
N ALA A 1057 24.55 3.99 -43.17
CA ALA A 1057 23.23 3.46 -43.50
C ALA A 1057 22.91 2.13 -42.80
N TYR A 1058 23.92 1.46 -42.23
CA TYR A 1058 23.78 0.23 -41.47
C TYR A 1058 23.65 0.48 -39.95
N ASN A 1059 23.74 1.73 -39.50
CA ASN A 1059 23.37 2.13 -38.14
C ASN A 1059 21.83 2.32 -38.04
N THR A 1060 21.09 1.24 -38.22
CA THR A 1060 19.63 1.21 -38.15
C THR A 1060 19.20 0.13 -37.15
N PRO A 1061 18.13 0.32 -36.35
CA PRO A 1061 17.58 -0.74 -35.52
C PRO A 1061 17.28 -1.98 -36.36
N LEU A 1062 17.89 -3.12 -36.02
CA LEU A 1062 17.69 -4.36 -36.75
C LEU A 1062 16.39 -5.03 -36.35
N ARG A 1063 15.70 -5.58 -37.35
CA ARG A 1063 14.64 -6.55 -37.17
C ARG A 1063 15.25 -7.94 -36.97
N SER A 1064 14.51 -8.82 -36.31
CA SER A 1064 14.94 -10.21 -36.06
C SER A 1064 15.30 -10.95 -37.34
N ASP A 1065 14.74 -10.58 -38.50
CA ASP A 1065 15.01 -11.22 -39.79
C ASP A 1065 16.21 -10.64 -40.56
N GLY A 1066 17.01 -9.75 -39.95
CA GLY A 1066 18.10 -9.04 -40.61
C GLY A 1066 17.62 -7.94 -41.57
N ILE A 1067 18.53 -7.08 -42.02
CA ILE A 1067 18.22 -5.99 -42.95
C ILE A 1067 18.80 -6.28 -44.35
N ILE A 1068 18.15 -5.76 -45.39
CA ILE A 1068 18.67 -5.87 -46.75
C ILE A 1068 19.94 -5.01 -46.85
N ALA A 1069 21.04 -5.58 -47.36
CA ALA A 1069 22.26 -4.85 -47.68
C ALA A 1069 22.38 -4.56 -49.17
N ILE A 1070 21.93 -5.50 -50.00
CA ILE A 1070 21.82 -5.38 -51.45
C ILE A 1070 20.63 -6.23 -51.92
N LYS A 1071 19.82 -5.69 -52.83
CA LYS A 1071 18.72 -6.46 -53.42
C LYS A 1071 19.26 -7.37 -54.52
N MET A 1072 19.32 -8.67 -54.22
CA MET A 1072 19.80 -9.70 -55.13
C MET A 1072 18.89 -9.87 -56.36
N ARG A 1073 19.50 -10.18 -57.50
CA ARG A 1073 18.79 -10.58 -58.74
C ARG A 1073 18.68 -12.10 -58.77
N ASP A 1074 17.71 -12.63 -59.52
CA ASP A 1074 17.51 -14.08 -59.62
C ASP A 1074 18.78 -14.78 -60.13
N GLY A 1075 19.20 -15.83 -59.41
CA GLY A 1075 20.41 -16.60 -59.70
C GLY A 1075 21.73 -15.88 -59.42
N ASP A 1076 21.72 -14.76 -58.70
CA ASP A 1076 22.91 -14.01 -58.29
C ASP A 1076 23.24 -14.24 -56.82
N GLU A 1077 24.52 -14.12 -56.46
CA GLU A 1077 25.01 -14.29 -55.09
C GLU A 1077 26.01 -13.19 -54.73
N LEU A 1078 26.00 -12.75 -53.47
CA LEU A 1078 27.03 -11.84 -52.97
C LEU A 1078 28.38 -12.57 -52.93
N VAL A 1079 29.40 -11.96 -53.53
CA VAL A 1079 30.78 -12.48 -53.59
C VAL A 1079 31.63 -11.91 -52.47
N GLY A 1080 31.47 -10.61 -52.16
CA GLY A 1080 32.22 -9.99 -51.09
C GLY A 1080 31.83 -8.54 -50.83
N VAL A 1081 32.25 -8.06 -49.66
CA VAL A 1081 32.09 -6.68 -49.20
C VAL A 1081 33.46 -6.13 -48.79
N ARG A 1082 33.78 -4.89 -49.17
CA ARG A 1082 35.03 -4.21 -48.81
C ARG A 1082 34.76 -2.79 -48.34
N HIS A 1083 35.59 -2.31 -47.41
CA HIS A 1083 35.63 -0.90 -47.02
C HIS A 1083 36.19 -0.07 -48.17
N ALA A 1084 35.62 1.11 -48.42
CA ALA A 1084 36.12 2.05 -49.41
C ALA A 1084 36.10 3.48 -48.84
N SER A 1085 37.14 4.24 -49.19
CA SER A 1085 37.47 5.56 -48.64
C SER A 1085 36.85 6.73 -49.40
N GLY A 1086 36.18 6.48 -50.54
CA GLY A 1086 35.66 7.50 -51.46
C GLY A 1086 36.57 7.73 -52.68
N THR A 1087 37.86 7.38 -52.59
CA THR A 1087 38.88 7.60 -53.64
C THR A 1087 39.55 6.33 -54.16
N ASP A 1088 39.09 5.16 -53.71
CA ASP A 1088 39.77 3.89 -53.98
C ASP A 1088 39.48 3.33 -55.39
N ASP A 1089 40.34 2.44 -55.86
CA ASP A 1089 40.06 1.62 -57.04
C ASP A 1089 39.42 0.29 -56.66
N ILE A 1090 38.37 -0.09 -57.39
CA ILE A 1090 37.72 -1.39 -57.24
C ILE A 1090 38.30 -2.34 -58.28
N LEU A 1091 38.81 -3.48 -57.79
CA LEU A 1091 39.30 -4.57 -58.62
C LEU A 1091 38.37 -5.77 -58.49
N MET A 1092 37.75 -6.18 -59.59
CA MET A 1092 36.93 -7.40 -59.68
C MET A 1092 37.62 -8.43 -60.56
N VAL A 1093 37.59 -9.70 -60.15
CA VAL A 1093 38.24 -10.82 -60.86
C VAL A 1093 37.23 -11.93 -61.14
N SER A 1094 37.22 -12.41 -62.38
CA SER A 1094 36.34 -13.50 -62.85
C SER A 1094 37.02 -14.85 -62.88
N ARG A 1095 36.22 -15.92 -62.81
CA ARG A 1095 36.65 -17.32 -62.83
C ARG A 1095 37.41 -17.69 -64.09
N LYS A 1096 37.04 -17.11 -65.25
CA LYS A 1096 37.75 -17.29 -66.53
C LYS A 1096 38.94 -16.33 -66.73
N GLY A 1097 39.49 -15.79 -65.64
CA GLY A 1097 40.79 -15.11 -65.64
C GLY A 1097 40.75 -13.70 -66.22
N GLN A 1098 39.61 -13.01 -66.17
CA GLN A 1098 39.54 -11.57 -66.44
C GLN A 1098 39.60 -10.78 -65.13
N ALA A 1099 40.17 -9.58 -65.18
CA ALA A 1099 40.20 -8.64 -64.07
C ALA A 1099 39.90 -7.23 -64.57
N ILE A 1100 39.00 -6.52 -63.89
CA ILE A 1100 38.69 -5.11 -64.19
C ILE A 1100 39.01 -4.23 -62.99
N ARG A 1101 39.74 -3.15 -63.24
CA ARG A 1101 40.08 -2.10 -62.27
C ARG A 1101 39.41 -0.81 -62.71
N PHE A 1102 38.63 -0.17 -61.85
CA PHE A 1102 37.96 1.11 -62.12
C PHE A 1102 37.87 1.94 -60.83
N HIS A 1103 37.80 3.26 -60.96
CA HIS A 1103 37.67 4.16 -59.80
C HIS A 1103 36.30 3.97 -59.12
N GLU A 1104 36.26 3.95 -57.80
CA GLU A 1104 34.98 3.78 -57.07
C GLU A 1104 34.00 4.94 -57.31
N THR A 1105 34.49 6.10 -57.74
CA THR A 1105 33.69 7.27 -58.11
C THR A 1105 32.80 7.01 -59.34
N ASP A 1106 33.15 6.02 -60.17
CA ASP A 1106 32.30 5.55 -61.28
C ASP A 1106 31.01 4.86 -60.78
N VAL A 1107 30.96 4.49 -59.49
CA VAL A 1107 29.81 3.88 -58.82
C VAL A 1107 29.24 4.87 -57.82
N ARG A 1108 28.09 5.47 -58.16
CA ARG A 1108 27.38 6.35 -57.23
C ARG A 1108 26.95 5.59 -55.95
N PRO A 1109 26.97 6.25 -54.77
CA PRO A 1109 26.39 5.67 -53.57
C PRO A 1109 24.86 5.48 -53.75
N MET A 1110 24.34 4.37 -53.25
CA MET A 1110 22.92 4.00 -53.34
C MET A 1110 22.36 3.57 -51.97
N GLY A 1111 21.04 3.52 -51.86
CA GLY A 1111 20.35 2.97 -50.69
C GLY A 1111 20.55 1.47 -50.53
N ARG A 1112 20.32 0.95 -49.33
CA ARG A 1112 20.47 -0.47 -48.95
C ARG A 1112 19.62 -1.45 -49.79
N ASP A 1113 18.45 -1.03 -50.21
CA ASP A 1113 17.48 -1.79 -51.00
C ASP A 1113 17.75 -1.76 -52.52
N ALA A 1114 18.76 -1.03 -52.98
CA ALA A 1114 19.15 -1.01 -54.39
C ALA A 1114 19.94 -2.27 -54.79
N SER A 1115 19.84 -2.68 -56.06
CA SER A 1115 20.55 -3.84 -56.63
C SER A 1115 21.97 -3.55 -57.12
N GLY A 1116 22.36 -2.28 -57.31
CA GLY A 1116 23.68 -1.92 -57.86
C GLY A 1116 23.71 -1.75 -59.40
N VAL A 1117 24.89 -1.48 -59.93
CA VAL A 1117 25.17 -1.22 -61.36
C VAL A 1117 26.18 -2.24 -61.90
N GLN A 1118 26.28 -2.38 -63.23
CA GLN A 1118 27.29 -3.27 -63.81
C GLN A 1118 28.70 -2.78 -63.48
N GLY A 1119 29.47 -3.63 -62.78
CA GLY A 1119 30.89 -3.41 -62.46
C GLY A 1119 31.80 -4.12 -63.45
N MET A 1120 31.47 -5.36 -63.83
CA MET A 1120 32.24 -6.17 -64.78
C MET A 1120 31.30 -6.88 -65.74
N ARG A 1121 31.51 -6.74 -67.06
CA ARG A 1121 30.81 -7.57 -68.05
C ARG A 1121 31.45 -8.94 -68.09
N LEU A 1122 30.64 -9.99 -68.05
CA LEU A 1122 31.08 -11.38 -68.04
C LEU A 1122 30.79 -12.06 -69.39
N ARG A 1123 31.61 -13.04 -69.75
CA ARG A 1123 31.33 -13.94 -70.88
C ARG A 1123 30.35 -15.03 -70.46
N ALA A 1124 29.74 -15.72 -71.43
CA ALA A 1124 28.86 -16.84 -71.14
C ALA A 1124 29.55 -17.89 -70.25
N GLY A 1125 28.90 -18.26 -69.16
CA GLY A 1125 29.39 -19.21 -68.15
C GLY A 1125 30.64 -18.72 -67.38
N ASP A 1126 30.88 -17.42 -67.30
CA ASP A 1126 31.88 -16.81 -66.41
C ASP A 1126 31.18 -16.18 -65.20
N GLU A 1127 31.89 -16.05 -64.09
CA GLU A 1127 31.37 -15.51 -62.82
C GLU A 1127 32.46 -14.72 -62.11
N VAL A 1128 32.07 -13.67 -61.38
CA VAL A 1128 33.00 -12.97 -60.48
C VAL A 1128 33.25 -13.84 -59.25
N ILE A 1129 34.53 -14.02 -58.92
CA ILE A 1129 34.98 -14.82 -57.78
C ILE A 1129 35.61 -13.98 -56.66
N ALA A 1130 36.00 -12.73 -56.97
CA ALA A 1130 36.58 -11.85 -55.97
C ALA A 1130 36.32 -10.37 -56.30
N VAL A 1131 36.15 -9.59 -55.23
CA VAL A 1131 36.23 -8.13 -55.23
C VAL A 1131 37.26 -7.68 -54.20
N ASN A 1132 38.09 -6.75 -54.60
CA ASN A 1132 39.12 -6.17 -53.75
C ASN A 1132 39.19 -4.66 -53.98
N VAL A 1133 39.71 -3.97 -52.97
CA VAL A 1133 40.17 -2.60 -53.10
C VAL A 1133 41.62 -2.65 -53.54
N ALA A 1134 41.94 -1.93 -54.61
CA ALA A 1134 43.24 -1.94 -55.26
C ALA A 1134 44.02 -0.66 -54.93
N HIS A 1135 45.24 -0.83 -54.44
CA HIS A 1135 46.22 0.24 -54.24
C HIS A 1135 47.50 -0.12 -55.00
N ASP A 1136 48.20 0.87 -55.56
CA ASP A 1136 49.40 0.66 -56.41
C ASP A 1136 50.62 0.09 -55.66
N ASP A 1137 50.55 0.04 -54.33
CA ASP A 1137 51.53 -0.52 -53.42
C ASP A 1137 51.31 -2.02 -53.10
N ALA A 1138 50.32 -2.66 -53.74
CA ALA A 1138 49.97 -4.05 -53.50
C ALA A 1138 50.08 -4.92 -54.76
N ASP A 1139 50.05 -6.24 -54.57
CA ASP A 1139 50.01 -7.26 -55.62
C ASP A 1139 48.64 -7.94 -55.66
N VAL A 1140 48.18 -8.31 -56.85
CA VAL A 1140 47.08 -9.25 -57.03
C VAL A 1140 47.64 -10.66 -57.11
N LEU A 1141 47.33 -11.48 -56.12
CA LEU A 1141 47.56 -12.91 -56.14
C LEU A 1141 46.33 -13.61 -56.74
N VAL A 1142 46.56 -14.47 -57.72
CA VAL A 1142 45.55 -15.39 -58.26
C VAL A 1142 46.03 -16.82 -58.11
N VAL A 1143 45.10 -17.74 -57.85
CA VAL A 1143 45.38 -19.18 -57.75
C VAL A 1143 44.36 -19.95 -58.59
N THR A 1144 44.82 -20.95 -59.32
CA THR A 1144 43.97 -21.81 -60.15
C THR A 1144 43.59 -23.11 -59.43
N GLU A 1145 42.55 -23.79 -59.92
CA GLU A 1145 42.04 -25.06 -59.34
C GLU A 1145 43.11 -26.15 -59.28
N ASN A 1146 44.08 -26.15 -60.21
CA ASN A 1146 45.18 -27.12 -60.25
C ASN A 1146 46.44 -26.64 -59.50
N GLY A 1147 46.33 -25.63 -58.63
CA GLY A 1147 47.41 -25.20 -57.73
C GLY A 1147 48.47 -24.26 -58.35
N TYR A 1148 48.21 -23.68 -59.53
CA TYR A 1148 49.12 -22.68 -60.10
C TYR A 1148 48.79 -21.28 -59.54
N GLY A 1149 49.79 -20.61 -58.99
CA GLY A 1149 49.67 -19.25 -58.47
C GLY A 1149 50.42 -18.22 -59.32
N LYS A 1150 49.92 -16.99 -59.37
CA LYS A 1150 50.65 -15.83 -59.93
C LYS A 1150 50.40 -14.59 -59.08
N ARG A 1151 51.48 -13.87 -58.74
CA ARG A 1151 51.43 -12.50 -58.20
C ARG A 1151 51.70 -11.52 -59.33
N THR A 1152 50.89 -10.47 -59.42
CA THR A 1152 51.07 -9.38 -60.40
C THR A 1152 50.84 -8.05 -59.69
N PRO A 1153 51.75 -7.07 -59.77
CA PRO A 1153 51.57 -5.74 -59.20
C PRO A 1153 50.24 -5.10 -59.62
N VAL A 1154 49.53 -4.46 -58.70
CA VAL A 1154 48.24 -3.79 -58.98
C VAL A 1154 48.40 -2.70 -60.05
N ARG A 1155 49.55 -2.00 -60.07
CA ARG A 1155 49.89 -0.99 -61.08
C ARG A 1155 49.89 -1.49 -62.53
N ASP A 1156 50.08 -2.80 -62.74
CA ASP A 1156 50.07 -3.42 -64.08
C ASP A 1156 48.64 -3.68 -64.58
N TYR A 1157 47.64 -3.53 -63.72
CA TYR A 1157 46.23 -3.57 -64.12
C TYR A 1157 45.80 -2.15 -64.52
N PRO A 1158 45.58 -1.88 -65.82
CA PRO A 1158 45.19 -0.54 -66.25
C PRO A 1158 43.80 -0.21 -65.73
N VAL A 1159 43.65 1.02 -65.21
CA VAL A 1159 42.33 1.56 -64.86
C VAL A 1159 41.49 1.71 -66.14
N LYS A 1160 40.31 1.10 -66.15
CA LYS A 1160 39.31 1.15 -67.23
C LYS A 1160 38.00 1.70 -66.66
N GLY A 1161 37.04 2.02 -67.51
CA GLY A 1161 35.68 2.33 -67.05
C GLY A 1161 34.94 1.08 -66.58
N ARG A 1162 34.07 1.23 -65.57
CA ARG A 1162 33.22 0.12 -65.07
C ARG A 1162 32.36 -0.51 -66.18
N GLY A 1163 32.03 -1.79 -66.02
CA GLY A 1163 31.17 -2.53 -66.94
C GLY A 1163 31.86 -3.04 -68.21
N GLY A 1164 33.19 -2.92 -68.30
CA GLY A 1164 34.02 -3.57 -69.33
C GLY A 1164 34.25 -5.06 -69.04
N LEU A 1165 34.86 -5.77 -69.99
CA LEU A 1165 35.29 -7.17 -69.81
C LEU A 1165 36.53 -7.30 -68.91
N GLY A 1166 37.28 -6.22 -68.71
CA GLY A 1166 38.57 -6.25 -68.03
C GLY A 1166 39.72 -6.72 -68.94
N VAL A 1167 40.88 -6.95 -68.33
CA VAL A 1167 42.09 -7.49 -68.94
C VAL A 1167 42.33 -8.93 -68.46
N LYS A 1168 43.09 -9.72 -69.21
CA LYS A 1168 43.49 -11.05 -68.76
C LYS A 1168 44.47 -10.94 -67.58
N THR A 1169 44.10 -11.44 -66.41
CA THR A 1169 45.00 -11.55 -65.25
C THR A 1169 45.94 -12.76 -65.36
N VAL A 1170 45.41 -13.87 -65.91
CA VAL A 1170 46.16 -15.09 -66.17
C VAL A 1170 45.68 -15.73 -67.48
N GLN A 1171 46.60 -16.32 -68.23
CA GLN A 1171 46.25 -17.16 -69.37
C GLN A 1171 45.89 -18.56 -68.87
N LEU A 1172 44.60 -18.89 -68.94
CA LEU A 1172 44.09 -20.22 -68.58
C LEU A 1172 44.40 -21.23 -69.69
N THR A 1173 44.80 -22.43 -69.28
CA THR A 1173 45.06 -23.60 -70.12
C THR A 1173 44.45 -24.81 -69.42
N GLU A 1174 44.19 -25.90 -70.14
CA GLU A 1174 43.61 -27.13 -69.56
C GLU A 1174 44.43 -27.63 -68.36
N ALA A 1175 45.77 -27.61 -68.46
CA ALA A 1175 46.67 -27.97 -67.36
C ALA A 1175 46.55 -27.07 -66.11
N LYS A 1176 46.14 -25.81 -66.26
CA LYS A 1176 46.03 -24.86 -65.13
C LYS A 1176 44.64 -24.89 -64.47
N GLY A 1177 43.60 -25.31 -65.18
CA GLY A 1177 42.22 -25.20 -64.70
C GLY A 1177 41.71 -23.75 -64.69
N GLN A 1178 40.56 -23.50 -64.09
CA GLN A 1178 40.02 -22.14 -63.93
C GLN A 1178 40.61 -21.46 -62.69
N LEU A 1179 40.32 -20.17 -62.47
CA LEU A 1179 40.70 -19.51 -61.22
C LEU A 1179 39.86 -20.04 -60.06
N ALA A 1180 40.55 -20.48 -59.00
CA ALA A 1180 39.94 -20.89 -57.74
C ALA A 1180 39.81 -19.73 -56.75
N GLY A 1181 40.69 -18.73 -56.82
CA GLY A 1181 40.65 -17.58 -55.92
C GLY A 1181 41.52 -16.41 -56.36
N SER A 1182 41.22 -15.23 -55.83
CA SER A 1182 42.03 -14.02 -56.01
C SER A 1182 41.97 -13.13 -54.77
N ARG A 1183 43.12 -12.56 -54.39
CA ARG A 1183 43.24 -11.65 -53.25
C ARG A 1183 44.32 -10.59 -53.53
N VAL A 1184 44.09 -9.38 -53.03
CA VAL A 1184 45.13 -8.34 -53.00
C VAL A 1184 46.00 -8.56 -51.76
N VAL A 1185 47.32 -8.63 -51.95
CA VAL A 1185 48.30 -8.99 -50.93
C VAL A 1185 49.44 -7.98 -50.92
N ARG A 1186 50.06 -7.76 -49.74
CA ARG A 1186 51.27 -6.95 -49.57
C ARG A 1186 52.40 -7.83 -49.05
N ASP A 1187 53.64 -7.40 -49.19
CA ASP A 1187 54.78 -8.14 -48.65
C ASP A 1187 54.66 -8.32 -47.14
N GLY A 1188 54.83 -9.56 -46.66
CA GLY A 1188 54.60 -9.95 -45.26
C GLY A 1188 53.21 -10.51 -44.96
N TYR A 1189 52.26 -10.49 -45.91
CA TYR A 1189 50.97 -11.16 -45.74
C TYR A 1189 51.14 -12.68 -45.82
N GLN A 1190 50.67 -13.41 -44.80
CA GLN A 1190 50.42 -14.85 -44.90
C GLN A 1190 49.04 -15.04 -45.52
N VAL A 1191 48.96 -15.70 -46.67
CA VAL A 1191 47.72 -15.94 -47.43
C VAL A 1191 47.19 -17.33 -47.13
#